data_AF-A0A267FBB1-F1
#
_entry.id   AF-A0A267FBB1-F1
#
_cell.length_a   1.000
_cell.length_b   1.000
_cell.length_c   1.000
_cell.angle_alpha   90.00
_cell.angle_beta   90.00
_cell.angle_gamma   90.00
#
_symmetry.space_group_name_H-M   'P 1'
#
loop_
_entity.id
_entity.type
_entity.pdbx_description
1 polymer ?
#
loop_
_entity_poly.entity_id
_entity_poly.type
_entity_poly.pdbx_seq_one_letter_code
_entity_poly.pdbx_strand_id
1 'polypeptide(L)'
;MTEEKPPEFENCIERLKSELSAPQKKLYNQLAYLTQSPLPDHNAALLCIRLAYVLHANSANESSAFRKFLKDLKSLADNSYLPAMMHDEIWERLLEMINCPITTKDKEGFLCDENFKMYCCPNGHPYVLGECTQGWVKYKCHECAADIGGQKHKIAANNTEYKCKTKMGFSPPSMKEGQQPLRKLTPASAALIRLLQHLAMLVSPDSRRKLQTPDANCYLRGFVDDLKLFSQVTGRSEEETYHILHLLLKQLESAKSESVSFDLKTDKSRREFEDQIDRELIQPIMGNLSDLLQKSNKEIAQQTSEILQIIHGTSKMEEEEEASLWKCHRRITVKHAEYAFQELSTELSERYRLTGTVINWLPVLRHVGSLPRLMRLTKELTTCYNYKITSKDASSRTFQEAWHDRSDECKLQDVYEFGRIWDELKHRLKLARFEDLPYPVVKGEVSACDLPLAALLPHSSEWGRCIVALVQLLVDAQNAVIDASAIKTEKISLDDIDQAAVIPRDLEAGLLPILLANSSYSLKDAACVEYDFKSLECQLVDFLARGRCRIAPLLSPIVYKDEVHLMQLFKRLERTVPQNSAPSSVPLTQALSSNLPHELRDITELLDDSLPAAMRFLISLAPKDTQELLHAFMTERLAMPGLPTPQLQRSVTLADTKLLWMFLDHLRCRCLIRSDLNPFEDCGEVIELPMELPKELKNRRSILMEKLHAFIRLELSSGPAIYEGMELQEVCDIFPEYDEFSAFDGSFLCEHAVAVWTALNRME
;
A
#
# COMPACT_ATOMS: atom_id res chain seq x y z
N MET A 1 -18.60 -19.97 29.49
CA MET A 1 -19.64 -20.48 30.41
C MET A 1 -20.09 -21.82 29.89
N THR A 2 -19.59 -22.91 30.48
CA THR A 2 -20.08 -24.26 30.23
C THR A 2 -21.28 -24.47 31.15
N GLU A 3 -22.49 -24.20 30.66
CA GLU A 3 -23.69 -24.67 31.33
C GLU A 3 -23.73 -26.20 31.21
N GLU A 4 -23.61 -26.89 32.34
CA GLU A 4 -23.86 -28.33 32.41
C GLU A 4 -25.29 -28.60 31.95
N LYS A 5 -25.43 -29.37 30.86
CA LYS A 5 -26.74 -29.73 30.31
C LYS A 5 -27.50 -30.54 31.38
N PRO A 6 -28.77 -30.21 31.66
CA PRO A 6 -29.53 -30.89 32.71
C PRO A 6 -29.66 -32.40 32.44
N PRO A 7 -29.64 -33.25 33.48
CA PRO A 7 -29.65 -34.72 33.36
C PRO A 7 -30.89 -35.28 32.64
N GLU A 8 -31.99 -34.52 32.61
CA GLU A 8 -33.21 -34.83 31.87
C GLU A 8 -33.00 -34.80 30.35
N PHE A 9 -32.05 -33.99 29.87
CA PHE A 9 -31.70 -33.87 28.46
C PHE A 9 -30.94 -35.11 27.97
N GLU A 10 -30.00 -35.63 28.76
CA GLU A 10 -29.26 -36.86 28.42
C GLU A 10 -30.18 -38.09 28.37
N ASN A 11 -31.13 -38.20 29.30
CA ASN A 11 -32.13 -39.25 29.29
C ASN A 11 -33.03 -39.20 28.04
N CYS A 12 -33.38 -38.01 27.55
CA CYS A 12 -34.13 -37.87 26.30
C CYS A 12 -33.31 -38.32 25.08
N ILE A 13 -32.02 -37.98 25.03
CA ILE A 13 -31.15 -38.40 23.93
C ILE A 13 -30.99 -39.92 23.92
N GLU A 14 -30.77 -40.57 25.07
CA GLU A 14 -30.64 -42.04 25.15
C GLU A 14 -31.94 -42.75 24.72
N ARG A 15 -33.10 -42.19 25.08
CA ARG A 15 -34.39 -42.71 24.65
C ARG A 15 -34.58 -42.57 23.14
N LEU A 16 -34.24 -41.43 22.56
CA LEU A 16 -34.25 -41.21 21.11
C LEU A 16 -33.27 -42.15 20.39
N LYS A 17 -32.07 -42.35 20.93
CA LYS A 17 -31.10 -43.30 20.38
C LYS A 17 -31.66 -44.72 20.37
N SER A 18 -32.44 -45.11 21.38
CA SER A 18 -33.01 -46.46 21.45
C SER A 18 -33.97 -46.76 20.29
N GLU A 19 -34.68 -45.76 19.80
CA GLU A 19 -35.67 -45.85 18.70
C GLU A 19 -35.05 -45.82 17.29
N LEU A 20 -33.78 -45.46 17.15
CA LEU A 20 -33.08 -45.46 15.85
C LEU A 20 -32.83 -46.88 15.32
N SER A 21 -33.01 -47.08 14.02
CA SER A 21 -32.60 -48.32 13.33
C SER A 21 -31.07 -48.52 13.36
N ALA A 22 -30.57 -49.74 13.18
CA ALA A 22 -29.12 -50.03 13.16
C ALA A 22 -28.29 -49.13 12.22
N PRO A 23 -28.69 -48.86 10.96
CA PRO A 23 -27.97 -47.91 10.11
C PRO A 23 -28.08 -46.47 10.60
N GLN A 24 -29.22 -46.05 11.16
CA GLN A 24 -29.38 -44.73 11.76
C GLN A 24 -28.54 -44.56 13.04
N LYS A 25 -28.39 -45.60 13.88
CA LYS A 25 -27.48 -45.60 15.04
C LYS A 25 -26.03 -45.47 14.60
N LYS A 26 -25.63 -46.19 13.55
CA LYS A 26 -24.29 -46.10 12.96
C LYS A 26 -24.01 -44.67 12.44
N LEU A 27 -24.97 -44.10 11.70
CA LEU A 27 -24.87 -42.72 11.22
C LEU A 27 -24.88 -41.71 12.37
N TYR A 28 -25.77 -41.86 13.35
CA TYR A 28 -25.82 -41.02 14.54
C TYR A 28 -24.49 -41.03 15.28
N ASN A 29 -23.88 -42.20 15.52
CA ASN A 29 -22.58 -42.30 16.16
C ASN A 29 -21.46 -41.65 15.32
N GLN A 30 -21.57 -41.74 13.98
CA GLN A 30 -20.67 -41.05 13.06
C GLN A 30 -20.85 -39.53 13.12
N LEU A 31 -22.05 -39.00 13.34
CA LEU A 31 -22.40 -37.57 13.30
C LEU A 31 -22.55 -36.90 14.67
N ALA A 32 -22.53 -37.67 15.76
CA ALA A 32 -22.82 -37.21 17.13
C ALA A 32 -21.92 -36.02 17.56
N TYR A 33 -20.79 -35.85 16.90
CA TYR A 33 -19.83 -34.81 17.17
C TYR A 33 -20.19 -33.43 16.65
N LEU A 34 -21.02 -33.35 15.62
CA LEU A 34 -21.50 -32.08 15.08
C LEU A 34 -22.37 -31.35 16.12
N THR A 35 -22.92 -32.07 17.11
CA THR A 35 -23.70 -31.49 18.21
C THR A 35 -22.85 -30.87 19.34
N GLN A 36 -21.52 -30.97 19.24
CA GLN A 36 -20.54 -30.51 20.24
C GLN A 36 -19.55 -29.46 19.70
N SER A 37 -19.72 -29.02 18.44
CA SER A 37 -18.82 -28.10 17.74
C SER A 37 -19.21 -26.63 17.98
N PRO A 38 -18.26 -25.67 18.06
CA PRO A 38 -18.56 -24.23 18.07
C PRO A 38 -18.91 -23.76 16.66
N LEU A 39 -20.06 -24.21 16.15
CA LEU A 39 -20.64 -23.69 14.91
C LEU A 39 -21.26 -22.31 15.18
N PRO A 40 -21.34 -21.44 14.16
CA PRO A 40 -21.71 -20.04 14.35
C PRO A 40 -23.18 -19.89 14.75
N ASP A 41 -24.04 -20.78 14.22
CA ASP A 41 -25.47 -20.84 14.52
C ASP A 41 -26.05 -22.25 14.28
N HIS A 42 -27.36 -22.39 14.54
CA HIS A 42 -28.09 -23.64 14.35
C HIS A 42 -28.23 -24.06 12.87
N ASN A 43 -28.29 -23.10 11.94
CA ASN A 43 -28.46 -23.36 10.51
C ASN A 43 -27.20 -24.00 9.92
N ALA A 44 -26.02 -23.52 10.30
CA ALA A 44 -24.75 -24.13 9.94
C ALA A 44 -24.61 -25.57 10.48
N ALA A 45 -25.14 -25.86 11.67
CA ALA A 45 -25.20 -27.22 12.22
C ALA A 45 -26.11 -28.13 11.39
N LEU A 46 -27.29 -27.64 10.99
CA LEU A 46 -28.22 -28.39 10.14
C LEU A 46 -27.62 -28.68 8.77
N LEU A 47 -26.90 -27.73 8.17
CA LEU A 47 -26.17 -27.93 6.91
C LEU A 47 -25.08 -28.98 7.03
N CYS A 48 -24.26 -28.93 8.08
CA CYS A 48 -23.23 -29.93 8.32
C CYS A 48 -23.84 -31.34 8.46
N ILE A 49 -24.92 -31.48 9.23
CA ILE A 49 -25.63 -32.76 9.40
C ILE A 49 -26.17 -33.26 8.05
N ARG A 50 -26.80 -32.37 7.27
CA ARG A 50 -27.37 -32.71 5.96
C ARG A 50 -26.29 -33.10 4.96
N LEU A 51 -25.20 -32.34 4.88
CA LEU A 51 -24.07 -32.68 4.01
C LEU A 51 -23.52 -34.05 4.39
N ALA A 52 -23.31 -34.32 5.68
CA ALA A 52 -22.82 -35.60 6.13
C ALA A 52 -23.77 -36.75 5.73
N TYR A 53 -25.08 -36.54 5.86
CA TYR A 53 -26.08 -37.48 5.33
C TYR A 53 -25.92 -37.70 3.82
N VAL A 54 -25.84 -36.64 3.02
CA VAL A 54 -25.68 -36.73 1.55
C VAL A 54 -24.40 -37.47 1.17
N LEU A 55 -23.31 -37.28 1.91
CA LEU A 55 -22.06 -38.01 1.69
C LEU A 55 -22.18 -39.50 2.10
N HIS A 56 -22.95 -39.84 3.13
CA HIS A 56 -23.07 -41.21 3.65
C HIS A 56 -24.23 -42.03 3.04
N ALA A 57 -25.27 -41.42 2.47
CA ALA A 57 -26.53 -42.07 2.13
C ALA A 57 -26.49 -43.05 0.94
N ASN A 58 -25.52 -42.97 0.02
CA ASN A 58 -25.43 -43.86 -1.14
C ASN A 58 -24.13 -44.67 -1.16
N SER A 59 -24.17 -45.91 -0.68
CA SER A 59 -23.07 -46.88 -0.82
C SER A 59 -23.26 -47.87 -1.97
N ALA A 60 -24.37 -47.79 -2.73
CA ALA A 60 -24.78 -48.92 -3.57
C ALA A 60 -24.79 -48.70 -5.09
N ASN A 61 -24.92 -47.50 -5.65
CA ASN A 61 -24.74 -47.28 -7.11
C ASN A 61 -24.60 -45.77 -7.44
N GLU A 62 -23.67 -45.48 -8.36
CA GLU A 62 -23.40 -44.19 -9.02
C GLU A 62 -23.03 -43.01 -8.10
N SER A 63 -21.78 -42.98 -7.63
CA SER A 63 -21.22 -41.82 -6.94
C SER A 63 -20.89 -40.72 -7.94
N SER A 64 -21.67 -39.64 -7.95
CA SER A 64 -21.31 -38.40 -8.67
C SER A 64 -19.86 -37.99 -8.38
N ALA A 65 -19.13 -37.49 -9.38
CA ALA A 65 -17.78 -36.96 -9.20
C ALA A 65 -17.71 -35.91 -8.07
N PHE A 66 -18.72 -35.05 -7.95
CA PHE A 66 -18.78 -33.99 -6.92
C PHE A 66 -18.86 -34.51 -5.49
N ARG A 67 -19.68 -35.55 -5.22
CA ARG A 67 -19.71 -36.20 -3.90
C ARG A 67 -18.37 -36.85 -3.56
N LYS A 68 -17.69 -37.45 -4.54
CA LYS A 68 -16.36 -38.02 -4.34
C LYS A 68 -15.34 -36.91 -4.03
N PHE A 69 -15.39 -35.80 -4.76
CA PHE A 69 -14.56 -34.62 -4.48
C PHE A 69 -14.74 -34.10 -3.05
N LEU A 70 -15.98 -33.93 -2.57
CA LEU A 70 -16.22 -33.46 -1.21
C LEU A 70 -15.78 -34.48 -0.13
N LYS A 71 -15.84 -35.78 -0.41
CA LYS A 71 -15.30 -36.83 0.49
C LYS A 71 -13.78 -36.82 0.55
N ASP A 72 -13.15 -36.67 -0.60
CA ASP A 72 -11.69 -36.71 -0.76
C ASP A 72 -11.05 -35.33 -0.56
N LEU A 73 -11.84 -34.28 -0.31
CA LEU A 73 -11.38 -32.89 -0.23
C LEU A 73 -10.18 -32.72 0.71
N LYS A 74 -10.18 -33.41 1.85
CA LYS A 74 -9.08 -33.34 2.82
C LYS A 74 -7.78 -33.94 2.29
N SER A 75 -7.81 -35.04 1.54
CA SER A 75 -6.58 -35.61 0.94
C SER A 75 -6.08 -34.75 -0.23
N LEU A 76 -6.99 -34.04 -0.89
CA LEU A 76 -6.69 -33.10 -1.97
C LEU A 76 -6.19 -31.74 -1.45
N ALA A 77 -6.58 -31.35 -0.23
CA ALA A 77 -6.33 -30.03 0.33
C ALA A 77 -4.85 -29.67 0.54
N ASP A 78 -3.94 -30.63 0.50
CA ASP A 78 -2.50 -30.37 0.66
C ASP A 78 -1.73 -30.38 -0.67
N ASN A 79 -2.25 -31.05 -1.72
CA ASN A 79 -1.49 -31.39 -2.93
C ASN A 79 -2.25 -31.19 -4.26
N SER A 80 -3.35 -30.44 -4.27
CA SER A 80 -4.16 -30.24 -5.48
C SER A 80 -4.56 -28.77 -5.67
N TYR A 81 -4.82 -28.40 -6.92
CA TYR A 81 -5.40 -27.10 -7.28
C TYR A 81 -6.91 -27.15 -7.05
N LEU A 82 -7.35 -26.78 -5.85
CA LEU A 82 -8.76 -26.78 -5.49
C LEU A 82 -9.55 -25.71 -6.27
N PRO A 83 -10.82 -25.98 -6.61
CA PRO A 83 -11.67 -25.03 -7.31
C PRO A 83 -12.02 -23.81 -6.45
N ALA A 84 -12.26 -22.68 -7.09
CA ALA A 84 -12.60 -21.38 -6.51
C ALA A 84 -11.57 -20.82 -5.50
N MET A 85 -10.32 -21.28 -5.59
CA MET A 85 -9.17 -20.75 -4.82
C MET A 85 -8.43 -19.65 -5.57
N MET A 86 -7.59 -18.90 -4.82
CA MET A 86 -6.69 -17.88 -5.37
C MET A 86 -5.87 -18.40 -6.54
N HIS A 87 -5.64 -17.52 -7.50
CA HIS A 87 -4.77 -17.80 -8.63
C HIS A 87 -3.98 -16.55 -9.02
N ASP A 88 -2.92 -16.79 -9.77
CA ASP A 88 -2.12 -15.73 -10.35
C ASP A 88 -2.77 -15.27 -11.67
N GLU A 89 -3.68 -14.30 -11.57
CA GLU A 89 -4.39 -13.72 -12.74
C GLU A 89 -3.42 -13.22 -13.82
N ILE A 90 -2.30 -12.65 -13.41
CA ILE A 90 -1.26 -12.15 -14.31
C ILE A 90 -0.65 -13.31 -15.08
N TRP A 91 -0.25 -14.38 -14.37
CA TRP A 91 0.28 -15.59 -14.98
C TRP A 91 -0.69 -16.18 -15.99
N GLU A 92 -1.96 -16.31 -15.62
CA GLU A 92 -3.00 -16.90 -16.47
C GLU A 92 -3.34 -16.04 -17.68
N ARG A 93 -3.49 -14.72 -17.53
CA ARG A 93 -3.72 -13.81 -18.67
C ARG A 93 -2.54 -13.80 -19.64
N LEU A 94 -1.31 -13.85 -19.13
CA LEU A 94 -0.13 -13.93 -19.98
C LEU A 94 -0.09 -15.25 -20.75
N LEU A 95 -0.44 -16.38 -20.13
CA LEU A 95 -0.59 -17.65 -20.84
C LEU A 95 -1.60 -17.56 -21.99
N GLU A 96 -2.75 -16.91 -21.74
CA GLU A 96 -3.80 -16.71 -22.76
C GLU A 96 -3.32 -15.78 -23.89
N MET A 97 -2.61 -14.70 -23.57
CA MET A 97 -2.04 -13.77 -24.56
C MET A 97 -0.96 -14.39 -25.43
N ILE A 98 -0.16 -15.30 -24.88
CA ILE A 98 0.91 -15.99 -25.62
C ILE A 98 0.32 -16.89 -26.72
N ASN A 99 -0.93 -17.34 -26.59
CA ASN A 99 -1.76 -18.02 -27.60
C ASN A 99 -0.99 -18.93 -28.58
N CYS A 100 -0.03 -19.69 -28.07
CA CYS A 100 0.89 -20.45 -28.91
C CYS A 100 0.46 -21.92 -28.87
N PRO A 101 0.07 -22.52 -30.01
CA PRO A 101 -0.11 -23.96 -30.11
C PRO A 101 1.27 -24.61 -30.15
N ILE A 102 2.00 -24.61 -29.04
CA ILE A 102 3.28 -25.35 -28.95
C ILE A 102 2.93 -26.78 -28.54
N THR A 103 2.30 -27.51 -29.45
CA THR A 103 2.41 -28.96 -29.45
C THR A 103 3.77 -29.31 -30.05
N THR A 104 4.85 -29.21 -29.27
CA THR A 104 6.04 -30.01 -29.57
C THR A 104 5.94 -31.29 -28.78
N LYS A 105 5.79 -32.40 -29.52
CA LYS A 105 5.99 -33.73 -28.95
C LYS A 105 7.46 -33.86 -28.59
N ASP A 106 7.75 -34.38 -27.40
CA ASP A 106 9.09 -34.88 -27.11
C ASP A 106 9.43 -36.08 -28.02
N LYS A 107 10.65 -36.61 -27.90
CA LYS A 107 11.10 -37.77 -28.69
C LYS A 107 10.28 -39.05 -28.44
N GLU A 108 9.39 -39.03 -27.47
CA GLU A 108 8.58 -40.16 -26.99
C GLU A 108 7.07 -39.96 -27.23
N GLY A 109 6.65 -38.80 -27.76
CA GLY A 109 5.28 -38.51 -28.17
C GLY A 109 4.39 -37.87 -27.09
N PHE A 110 4.94 -37.44 -25.95
CA PHE A 110 4.22 -36.73 -24.89
C PHE A 110 4.18 -35.21 -25.12
N LEU A 111 3.11 -34.57 -24.63
CA LEU A 111 2.90 -33.11 -24.68
C LEU A 111 3.67 -32.43 -23.53
N CYS A 112 4.51 -31.44 -23.82
CA CYS A 112 5.27 -30.65 -22.83
C CYS A 112 5.16 -29.13 -23.07
N ASP A 113 4.96 -28.35 -22.00
CA ASP A 113 4.56 -26.91 -21.99
C ASP A 113 5.74 -25.89 -22.05
N GLU A 114 6.89 -26.18 -22.67
CA GLU A 114 8.17 -25.64 -22.15
C GLU A 114 8.94 -24.47 -22.85
N ASN A 115 8.45 -23.75 -23.87
CA ASN A 115 9.31 -22.78 -24.58
C ASN A 115 9.11 -21.27 -24.26
N PHE A 116 8.76 -20.91 -23.03
CA PHE A 116 8.82 -19.51 -22.58
C PHE A 116 9.19 -19.39 -21.08
N LYS A 117 9.76 -18.24 -20.71
CA LYS A 117 9.96 -17.84 -19.30
C LYS A 117 9.36 -16.46 -19.05
N MET A 118 8.79 -16.26 -17.87
CA MET A 118 8.25 -14.97 -17.44
C MET A 118 9.25 -14.26 -16.53
N TYR A 119 9.38 -12.95 -16.71
CA TYR A 119 10.22 -12.07 -15.92
C TYR A 119 9.43 -10.84 -15.49
N CYS A 120 9.91 -10.14 -14.48
CA CYS A 120 9.49 -8.81 -14.12
C CYS A 120 10.61 -7.83 -14.44
N CYS A 121 10.22 -6.63 -14.90
CA CYS A 121 11.12 -5.49 -14.90
C CYS A 121 11.50 -5.12 -13.45
N PRO A 122 12.44 -4.18 -13.22
CA PRO A 122 12.83 -3.79 -11.87
C PRO A 122 11.65 -3.25 -11.04
N ASN A 123 10.62 -2.74 -11.71
CA ASN A 123 9.41 -2.16 -11.09
C ASN A 123 8.25 -3.18 -10.95
N GLY A 124 8.49 -4.46 -11.25
CA GLY A 124 7.48 -5.51 -11.05
C GLY A 124 6.48 -5.69 -12.20
N HIS A 125 6.63 -4.99 -13.33
CA HIS A 125 5.78 -5.22 -14.51
C HIS A 125 6.21 -6.50 -15.23
N PRO A 126 5.29 -7.45 -15.43
CA PRO A 126 5.60 -8.76 -16.01
C PRO A 126 5.83 -8.67 -17.52
N TYR A 127 6.78 -9.44 -18.04
CA TYR A 127 7.04 -9.61 -19.47
C TYR A 127 7.50 -11.03 -19.76
N VAL A 128 7.39 -11.45 -21.02
CA VAL A 128 7.63 -12.84 -21.45
C VAL A 128 8.83 -12.90 -22.38
N LEU A 129 9.65 -13.94 -22.22
CA LEU A 129 10.73 -14.31 -23.14
C LEU A 129 10.39 -15.65 -23.80
N GLY A 130 10.23 -15.64 -25.12
CA GLY A 130 9.98 -16.85 -25.93
C GLY A 130 11.25 -17.49 -26.49
N GLU A 131 11.07 -18.45 -27.39
CA GLU A 131 12.09 -19.17 -28.19
C GLU A 131 13.23 -19.83 -27.41
N CYS A 132 14.19 -19.06 -26.90
CA CYS A 132 15.33 -19.55 -26.13
C CYS A 132 15.21 -19.30 -24.62
N THR A 133 14.11 -18.64 -24.17
CA THR A 133 13.81 -18.29 -22.76
C THR A 133 14.83 -17.38 -22.07
N GLN A 134 15.81 -16.86 -22.82
CA GLN A 134 16.95 -16.10 -22.31
C GLN A 134 17.02 -14.71 -22.96
N GLY A 135 17.63 -13.75 -22.26
CA GLY A 135 17.71 -12.37 -22.72
C GLY A 135 18.57 -12.20 -23.97
N TRP A 136 17.96 -12.12 -25.15
CA TRP A 136 18.66 -11.92 -26.43
C TRP A 136 18.65 -10.46 -26.90
N VAL A 137 17.52 -9.79 -26.71
CA VAL A 137 17.30 -8.38 -27.12
C VAL A 137 16.85 -7.56 -25.92
N LYS A 138 17.38 -6.34 -25.80
CA LYS A 138 16.91 -5.34 -24.81
C LYS A 138 15.76 -4.55 -25.40
N TYR A 139 14.70 -4.38 -24.60
CA TYR A 139 13.55 -3.55 -24.91
C TYR A 139 13.24 -2.60 -23.75
N LYS A 140 12.29 -1.70 -23.97
CA LYS A 140 11.77 -0.79 -22.94
C LYS A 140 10.41 -1.30 -22.47
N CYS A 141 10.21 -1.39 -21.15
CA CYS A 141 8.93 -1.74 -20.56
C CYS A 141 7.85 -0.76 -21.03
N HIS A 142 6.70 -1.27 -21.46
CA HIS A 142 5.61 -0.42 -21.95
C HIS A 142 4.96 0.43 -20.85
N GLU A 143 5.05 0.01 -19.59
CA GLU A 143 4.42 0.71 -18.46
C GLU A 143 5.37 1.71 -17.79
N CYS A 144 6.64 1.35 -17.59
CA CYS A 144 7.60 2.19 -16.87
C CYS A 144 8.88 2.57 -17.63
N ALA A 145 9.02 2.16 -18.89
CA ALA A 145 10.22 2.39 -19.71
C ALA A 145 11.55 1.83 -19.16
N ALA A 146 11.53 1.01 -18.10
CA ALA A 146 12.71 0.31 -17.62
C ALA A 146 13.27 -0.70 -18.65
N ASP A 147 14.57 -1.01 -18.58
CA ASP A 147 15.22 -1.98 -19.47
C ASP A 147 14.72 -3.42 -19.19
N ILE A 148 14.08 -4.03 -20.18
CA ILE A 148 13.59 -5.42 -20.13
C ILE A 148 14.32 -6.30 -21.15
N GLY A 149 14.22 -7.62 -20.98
CA GLY A 149 14.90 -8.59 -21.85
C GLY A 149 16.37 -8.74 -21.47
N GLY A 150 17.28 -8.65 -22.44
CA GLY A 150 18.71 -8.84 -22.18
C GLY A 150 19.60 -8.86 -23.42
N GLN A 151 20.85 -9.27 -23.28
CA GLN A 151 21.78 -9.47 -24.41
C GLN A 151 22.63 -10.71 -24.20
N LYS A 152 22.95 -11.41 -25.30
CA LYS A 152 23.82 -12.62 -25.28
C LYS A 152 23.37 -13.63 -24.23
N HIS A 153 22.07 -13.88 -24.18
CA HIS A 153 21.42 -14.78 -23.21
C HIS A 153 21.52 -14.35 -21.73
N LYS A 154 21.94 -13.11 -21.45
CA LYS A 154 21.94 -12.55 -20.11
C LYS A 154 20.82 -11.55 -19.96
N ILE A 155 19.96 -11.79 -18.98
CA ILE A 155 18.88 -10.89 -18.58
C ILE A 155 19.45 -9.54 -18.14
N ALA A 156 18.76 -8.45 -18.48
CA ALA A 156 19.15 -7.11 -18.06
C ALA A 156 19.09 -6.99 -16.52
N ALA A 157 19.95 -6.12 -15.96
CA ALA A 157 20.13 -6.00 -14.52
C ALA A 157 18.79 -5.71 -13.80
N ASN A 158 18.65 -6.26 -12.59
CA ASN A 158 17.49 -6.10 -11.71
C ASN A 158 16.15 -6.65 -12.22
N ASN A 159 16.14 -7.31 -13.38
CA ASN A 159 14.98 -8.09 -13.81
C ASN A 159 14.96 -9.42 -13.06
N THR A 160 13.80 -9.78 -12.52
CA THR A 160 13.62 -10.98 -11.70
C THR A 160 12.72 -11.98 -12.41
N GLU A 161 12.99 -13.28 -12.28
CA GLU A 161 12.11 -14.30 -12.83
C GLU A 161 10.75 -14.25 -12.13
N TYR A 162 9.67 -14.12 -12.90
CA TYR A 162 8.32 -14.17 -12.36
C TYR A 162 7.92 -15.62 -12.21
N LYS A 163 7.64 -16.03 -10.97
CA LYS A 163 7.17 -17.38 -10.66
C LYS A 163 5.68 -17.36 -10.39
N CYS A 164 4.96 -18.31 -10.97
CA CYS A 164 3.53 -18.50 -10.73
C CYS A 164 3.25 -18.53 -9.22
N LYS A 165 2.38 -17.65 -8.76
CA LYS A 165 1.99 -17.52 -7.35
C LYS A 165 0.77 -18.37 -7.00
N THR A 166 0.18 -19.09 -7.96
CA THR A 166 -0.93 -20.00 -7.70
C THR A 166 -0.47 -21.09 -6.74
N LYS A 167 -1.10 -21.17 -5.57
CA LYS A 167 -0.79 -22.16 -4.55
C LYS A 167 -1.71 -23.37 -4.70
N MET A 168 -1.15 -24.56 -4.49
CA MET A 168 -1.96 -25.75 -4.24
C MET A 168 -2.55 -25.68 -2.82
N GLY A 169 -3.67 -26.38 -2.66
CA GLY A 169 -4.34 -26.57 -1.40
C GLY A 169 -5.43 -25.55 -1.09
N PHE A 170 -5.93 -25.61 0.15
CA PHE A 170 -7.06 -24.81 0.60
C PHE A 170 -6.62 -23.38 0.96
N SER A 171 -6.57 -22.50 -0.05
CA SER A 171 -6.17 -21.11 0.08
C SER A 171 -7.26 -20.18 -0.50
N PRO A 172 -8.38 -19.97 0.22
CA PRO A 172 -9.45 -19.11 -0.26
C PRO A 172 -8.98 -17.64 -0.35
N PRO A 173 -9.55 -16.84 -1.26
CA PRO A 173 -9.30 -15.40 -1.32
C PRO A 173 -9.67 -14.72 0.00
N SER A 174 -8.85 -13.76 0.44
CA SER A 174 -9.24 -12.85 1.53
C SER A 174 -10.34 -11.91 1.05
N MET A 175 -11.32 -11.57 1.90
CA MET A 175 -12.35 -10.55 1.61
C MET A 175 -11.76 -9.19 1.19
N LYS A 176 -10.50 -8.91 1.57
CA LYS A 176 -9.77 -7.69 1.19
C LYS A 176 -9.13 -7.77 -0.20
N GLU A 177 -8.82 -8.97 -0.68
CA GLU A 177 -8.03 -9.21 -1.90
C GLU A 177 -8.85 -9.81 -3.06
N GLY A 178 -9.96 -10.52 -2.81
CA GLY A 178 -10.67 -11.29 -3.83
C GLY A 178 -12.18 -11.05 -3.89
N GLN A 179 -12.56 -9.84 -4.29
CA GLN A 179 -13.94 -9.50 -4.68
C GLN A 179 -14.18 -9.63 -6.19
N GLN A 180 -13.18 -10.09 -6.95
CA GLN A 180 -13.21 -10.21 -8.40
C GLN A 180 -13.65 -11.61 -8.86
N PRO A 181 -14.22 -11.75 -10.08
CA PRO A 181 -14.51 -13.04 -10.67
C PRO A 181 -13.27 -13.93 -10.72
N LEU A 182 -13.43 -15.20 -10.34
CA LEU A 182 -12.36 -16.18 -10.34
C LEU A 182 -12.37 -16.92 -11.67
N ARG A 183 -11.48 -16.53 -12.59
CA ARG A 183 -11.43 -17.05 -13.96
C ARG A 183 -12.77 -16.84 -14.68
N LYS A 184 -13.50 -17.93 -14.97
CA LYS A 184 -14.82 -17.91 -15.61
C LYS A 184 -15.98 -17.97 -14.60
N LEU A 185 -15.69 -18.20 -13.33
CA LEU A 185 -16.73 -18.30 -12.30
C LEU A 185 -17.20 -16.90 -11.91
N THR A 186 -18.52 -16.73 -11.89
CA THR A 186 -19.13 -15.56 -11.24
C THR A 186 -18.76 -15.54 -9.76
N PRO A 187 -18.69 -14.37 -9.10
CA PRO A 187 -18.42 -14.27 -7.67
C PRO A 187 -19.40 -15.09 -6.82
N ALA A 188 -20.68 -15.14 -7.24
CA ALA A 188 -21.71 -15.94 -6.59
C ALA A 188 -21.42 -17.45 -6.72
N SER A 189 -21.10 -17.93 -7.93
CA SER A 189 -20.74 -19.34 -8.17
C SER A 189 -19.50 -19.75 -7.37
N ALA A 190 -18.46 -18.92 -7.39
CA ALA A 190 -17.23 -19.20 -6.64
C ALA A 190 -17.48 -19.26 -5.13
N ALA A 191 -18.30 -18.36 -4.59
CA ALA A 191 -18.68 -18.37 -3.17
C ALA A 191 -19.46 -19.65 -2.81
N LEU A 192 -20.42 -20.10 -3.63
CA LEU A 192 -21.15 -21.35 -3.39
C LEU A 192 -20.23 -22.59 -3.42
N ILE A 193 -19.29 -22.63 -4.36
CA ILE A 193 -18.31 -23.72 -4.46
C ILE A 193 -17.42 -23.76 -3.22
N ARG A 194 -16.95 -22.59 -2.72
CA ARG A 194 -16.18 -22.53 -1.48
C ARG A 194 -17.01 -22.87 -0.25
N LEU A 195 -18.26 -22.41 -0.15
CA LEU A 195 -19.17 -22.74 0.95
C LEU A 195 -19.35 -24.26 1.09
N LEU A 196 -19.53 -24.98 -0.03
CA LEU A 196 -19.59 -26.45 -0.02
C LEU A 196 -18.29 -27.10 0.48
N GLN A 197 -17.13 -26.56 0.06
CA GLN A 197 -15.84 -27.06 0.52
C GLN A 197 -15.62 -26.75 2.02
N HIS A 198 -15.96 -25.55 2.49
CA HIS A 198 -15.94 -25.19 3.92
C HIS A 198 -16.78 -26.14 4.76
N LEU A 199 -18.02 -26.42 4.33
CA LEU A 199 -18.89 -27.39 5.00
C LEU A 199 -18.27 -28.79 5.02
N ALA A 200 -17.67 -29.25 3.92
CA ALA A 200 -17.02 -30.55 3.87
C ALA A 200 -15.81 -30.64 4.82
N MET A 201 -15.02 -29.56 4.94
CA MET A 201 -13.92 -29.48 5.91
C MET A 201 -14.42 -29.49 7.37
N LEU A 202 -15.56 -28.84 7.65
CA LEU A 202 -16.18 -28.84 8.98
C LEU A 202 -16.77 -30.22 9.37
N VAL A 203 -17.26 -31.00 8.40
CA VAL A 203 -17.84 -32.35 8.57
C VAL A 203 -16.77 -33.47 8.70
N SER A 204 -15.49 -33.14 8.79
CA SER A 204 -14.46 -34.15 9.03
C SER A 204 -14.36 -34.55 10.52
N PRO A 205 -14.23 -35.84 10.88
CA PRO A 205 -14.18 -36.29 12.28
C PRO A 205 -12.98 -35.75 13.09
N ASP A 206 -11.89 -35.37 12.41
CA ASP A 206 -10.69 -34.76 13.04
C ASP A 206 -10.85 -33.28 13.38
N SER A 207 -11.91 -32.61 12.88
CA SER A 207 -12.17 -31.19 13.10
C SER A 207 -12.32 -30.86 14.59
N ARG A 208 -12.78 -31.82 15.40
CA ARG A 208 -12.90 -31.70 16.88
C ARG A 208 -11.59 -31.36 17.60
N ARG A 209 -10.44 -31.90 17.16
CA ARG A 209 -9.13 -31.60 17.80
C ARG A 209 -8.57 -30.27 17.32
N LYS A 210 -8.98 -29.81 16.13
CA LYS A 210 -8.47 -28.59 15.49
C LYS A 210 -9.36 -27.36 15.68
N LEU A 211 -10.64 -27.50 16.07
CA LEU A 211 -11.54 -26.39 16.46
C LEU A 211 -11.04 -25.61 17.69
N GLN A 212 -10.04 -26.13 18.39
CA GLN A 212 -9.28 -25.43 19.45
C GLN A 212 -7.91 -24.92 18.97
N THR A 213 -7.52 -25.20 17.73
CA THR A 213 -6.27 -24.71 17.10
C THR A 213 -6.57 -23.55 16.15
N PRO A 214 -5.60 -22.66 15.87
CA PRO A 214 -5.78 -21.51 14.98
C PRO A 214 -6.32 -21.88 13.59
N ASP A 215 -6.01 -23.09 13.10
CA ASP A 215 -6.37 -23.56 11.76
C ASP A 215 -7.88 -23.83 11.55
N ALA A 216 -8.64 -24.36 12.52
CA ALA A 216 -10.08 -24.58 12.26
C ALA A 216 -10.90 -23.28 12.38
N ASN A 217 -10.37 -22.28 13.09
CA ASN A 217 -10.90 -20.92 13.03
C ASN A 217 -10.84 -20.35 11.60
N CYS A 218 -9.95 -20.84 10.72
CA CYS A 218 -9.87 -20.36 9.34
C CYS A 218 -11.01 -20.88 8.47
N TYR A 219 -11.41 -22.15 8.58
CA TYR A 219 -12.52 -22.71 7.79
C TYR A 219 -13.87 -22.14 8.23
N LEU A 220 -14.08 -21.97 9.53
CA LEU A 220 -15.28 -21.36 10.08
C LEU A 220 -15.38 -19.88 9.70
N ARG A 221 -14.27 -19.13 9.81
CA ARG A 221 -14.21 -17.74 9.38
C ARG A 221 -14.46 -17.61 7.88
N GLY A 222 -13.82 -18.44 7.07
CA GLY A 222 -14.04 -18.48 5.62
C GLY A 222 -15.48 -18.81 5.25
N PHE A 223 -16.13 -19.75 5.94
CA PHE A 223 -17.56 -20.03 5.75
C PHE A 223 -18.42 -18.79 6.01
N VAL A 224 -18.19 -18.09 7.12
CA VAL A 224 -18.94 -16.86 7.46
C VAL A 224 -18.66 -15.73 6.47
N ASP A 225 -17.41 -15.59 6.04
CA ASP A 225 -16.99 -14.57 5.09
C ASP A 225 -17.63 -14.80 3.71
N ASP A 226 -17.62 -16.04 3.21
CA ASP A 226 -18.24 -16.41 1.93
C ASP A 226 -19.77 -16.35 1.99
N LEU A 227 -20.38 -16.62 3.16
CA LEU A 227 -21.82 -16.48 3.35
C LEU A 227 -22.23 -15.01 3.23
N LYS A 228 -21.48 -14.11 3.87
CA LYS A 228 -21.67 -12.65 3.74
C LYS A 228 -21.40 -12.17 2.32
N LEU A 229 -20.36 -12.69 1.67
CA LEU A 229 -20.04 -12.36 0.29
C LEU A 229 -21.20 -12.73 -0.63
N PHE A 230 -21.69 -13.97 -0.56
CA PHE A 230 -22.79 -14.44 -1.39
C PHE A 230 -24.08 -13.64 -1.15
N SER A 231 -24.43 -13.37 0.11
CA SER A 231 -25.56 -12.51 0.47
C SER A 231 -25.45 -11.11 -0.14
N GLN A 232 -24.26 -10.49 -0.08
CA GLN A 232 -23.99 -9.17 -0.66
C GLN A 232 -24.03 -9.16 -2.19
N VAL A 233 -23.48 -10.20 -2.83
CA VAL A 233 -23.45 -10.34 -4.29
C VAL A 233 -24.85 -10.52 -4.86
N THR A 234 -25.67 -11.34 -4.20
CA THR A 234 -27.02 -11.71 -4.70
C THR A 234 -28.12 -10.78 -4.19
N GLY A 235 -27.83 -9.90 -3.23
CA GLY A 235 -28.81 -9.02 -2.59
C GLY A 235 -29.83 -9.77 -1.72
N ARG A 236 -29.46 -10.97 -1.24
CA ARG A 236 -30.31 -11.89 -0.48
C ARG A 236 -29.95 -11.91 1.00
N SER A 237 -30.85 -12.41 1.85
CA SER A 237 -30.55 -12.57 3.27
C SER A 237 -29.60 -13.75 3.53
N GLU A 238 -28.94 -13.75 4.70
CA GLU A 238 -28.15 -14.88 5.16
C GLU A 238 -29.01 -16.15 5.32
N GLU A 239 -30.26 -16.01 5.76
CA GLU A 239 -31.24 -17.11 5.87
C GLU A 239 -31.60 -17.72 4.51
N GLU A 240 -31.86 -16.87 3.50
CA GLU A 240 -32.04 -17.35 2.13
C GLU A 240 -30.79 -18.07 1.62
N THR A 241 -29.59 -17.59 1.99
CA THR A 241 -28.33 -18.25 1.61
C THR A 241 -28.21 -19.64 2.23
N TYR A 242 -28.58 -19.81 3.51
CA TYR A 242 -28.68 -21.13 4.14
C TYR A 242 -29.66 -22.05 3.41
N HIS A 243 -30.82 -21.51 2.99
CA HIS A 243 -31.80 -22.25 2.20
C HIS A 243 -31.25 -22.68 0.84
N ILE A 244 -30.53 -21.80 0.15
CA ILE A 244 -29.88 -22.09 -1.14
C ILE A 244 -28.87 -23.22 -0.98
N LEU A 245 -28.07 -23.22 0.07
CA LEU A 245 -27.14 -24.32 0.37
C LEU A 245 -27.90 -25.63 0.61
N HIS A 246 -29.05 -25.60 1.27
CA HIS A 246 -29.92 -26.76 1.41
C HIS A 246 -30.48 -27.28 0.07
N LEU A 247 -30.83 -26.40 -0.87
CA LEU A 247 -31.22 -26.78 -2.23
C LEU A 247 -30.04 -27.35 -3.02
N LEU A 248 -28.84 -26.79 -2.89
CA LEU A 248 -27.60 -27.33 -3.48
C LEU A 248 -27.32 -28.74 -2.98
N LEU A 249 -27.46 -28.99 -1.67
CA LEU A 249 -27.29 -30.33 -1.12
C LEU A 249 -28.35 -31.32 -1.64
N LYS A 250 -29.58 -30.87 -1.89
CA LYS A 250 -30.63 -31.67 -2.55
C LYS A 250 -30.25 -32.00 -3.99
N GLN A 251 -29.73 -31.03 -4.73
CA GLN A 251 -29.31 -31.25 -6.11
C GLN A 251 -28.10 -32.18 -6.19
N LEU A 252 -27.11 -31.98 -5.31
CA LEU A 252 -25.99 -32.90 -5.10
C LEU A 252 -26.48 -34.32 -4.76
N GLU A 253 -27.66 -34.45 -4.16
CA GLU A 253 -28.24 -35.75 -3.87
C GLU A 253 -28.72 -36.47 -5.14
N SER A 254 -29.36 -35.72 -6.03
CA SER A 254 -29.93 -36.18 -7.30
C SER A 254 -28.95 -36.20 -8.48
N ALA A 255 -27.76 -35.59 -8.33
CA ALA A 255 -26.81 -35.41 -9.40
C ALA A 255 -26.28 -36.77 -9.90
N LYS A 256 -26.65 -37.13 -11.12
CA LYS A 256 -26.08 -38.26 -11.87
C LYS A 256 -24.99 -37.71 -12.79
N SER A 257 -23.78 -37.56 -12.27
CA SER A 257 -22.62 -37.25 -13.12
C SER A 257 -22.12 -38.55 -13.75
N GLU A 258 -21.75 -38.51 -15.02
CA GLU A 258 -20.89 -39.54 -15.61
C GLU A 258 -19.65 -39.70 -14.73
N SER A 259 -19.16 -40.93 -14.59
CA SER A 259 -18.01 -41.27 -13.76
C SER A 259 -16.71 -40.78 -14.40
N VAL A 260 -16.53 -39.47 -14.44
CA VAL A 260 -15.28 -38.83 -14.87
C VAL A 260 -14.37 -38.73 -13.64
N SER A 261 -13.17 -39.31 -13.75
CA SER A 261 -12.13 -39.14 -12.74
C SER A 261 -11.53 -37.73 -12.86
N PHE A 262 -11.58 -36.94 -11.78
CA PHE A 262 -10.84 -35.68 -11.67
C PHE A 262 -9.51 -35.94 -10.94
N ASP A 263 -8.41 -35.34 -11.43
CA ASP A 263 -7.08 -35.45 -10.79
C ASP A 263 -6.67 -34.16 -10.05
N LEU A 264 -7.23 -32.99 -10.42
CA LEU A 264 -6.95 -31.65 -9.85
C LEU A 264 -5.45 -31.32 -9.63
N LYS A 265 -4.54 -32.06 -10.28
CA LYS A 265 -3.08 -31.85 -10.19
C LYS A 265 -2.58 -30.75 -11.10
N THR A 266 -3.36 -30.34 -12.09
CA THR A 266 -3.00 -29.29 -13.05
C THR A 266 -4.03 -28.17 -13.05
N ASP A 267 -3.62 -26.94 -13.35
CA ASP A 267 -4.54 -25.81 -13.48
C ASP A 267 -5.64 -26.09 -14.53
N LYS A 268 -5.27 -26.69 -15.66
CA LYS A 268 -6.23 -27.08 -16.70
C LYS A 268 -7.32 -28.02 -16.16
N SER A 269 -6.94 -29.05 -15.40
CA SER A 269 -7.90 -29.98 -14.79
C SER A 269 -8.79 -29.31 -13.75
N ARG A 270 -8.27 -28.32 -13.01
CA ARG A 270 -9.07 -27.47 -12.12
C ARG A 270 -10.13 -26.69 -12.91
N ARG A 271 -9.75 -26.02 -13.99
CA ARG A 271 -10.68 -25.21 -14.81
C ARG A 271 -11.80 -26.06 -15.42
N GLU A 272 -11.47 -27.22 -15.95
CA GLU A 272 -12.46 -28.16 -16.50
C GLU A 272 -13.45 -28.61 -15.41
N PHE A 273 -12.95 -28.85 -14.20
CA PHE A 273 -13.78 -29.22 -13.05
C PHE A 273 -14.66 -28.07 -12.55
N GLU A 274 -14.15 -26.83 -12.54
CA GLU A 274 -14.92 -25.62 -12.22
C GLU A 274 -16.06 -25.40 -13.22
N ASP A 275 -15.75 -25.47 -14.52
CA ASP A 275 -16.73 -25.34 -15.61
C ASP A 275 -17.80 -26.45 -15.51
N GLN A 276 -17.42 -27.65 -15.05
CA GLN A 276 -18.35 -28.75 -14.83
C GLN A 276 -19.25 -28.54 -13.61
N ILE A 277 -18.68 -28.18 -12.44
CA ILE A 277 -19.44 -27.89 -11.23
C ILE A 277 -20.42 -26.75 -11.47
N ASP A 278 -19.97 -25.66 -12.10
CA ASP A 278 -20.82 -24.50 -12.34
C ASP A 278 -22.02 -24.90 -13.21
N ARG A 279 -21.78 -25.55 -14.34
CA ARG A 279 -22.82 -25.97 -15.28
C ARG A 279 -23.81 -26.99 -14.70
N GLU A 280 -23.33 -28.02 -14.00
CA GLU A 280 -24.16 -29.16 -13.58
C GLU A 280 -24.80 -29.00 -12.20
N LEU A 281 -24.15 -28.28 -11.28
CA LEU A 281 -24.60 -28.12 -9.90
C LEU A 281 -25.12 -26.70 -9.60
N ILE A 282 -24.40 -25.66 -10.02
CA ILE A 282 -24.70 -24.28 -9.60
C ILE A 282 -25.75 -23.61 -10.49
N GLN A 283 -25.53 -23.59 -11.81
CA GLN A 283 -26.39 -22.90 -12.78
C GLN A 283 -27.86 -23.35 -12.76
N PRO A 284 -28.20 -24.65 -12.58
CA PRO A 284 -29.61 -25.06 -12.52
C PRO A 284 -30.37 -24.45 -11.33
N ILE A 285 -29.65 -24.12 -10.24
CA ILE A 285 -30.21 -23.41 -9.09
C ILE A 285 -30.23 -21.92 -9.36
N MET A 286 -29.09 -21.35 -9.78
CA MET A 286 -28.96 -19.90 -9.98
C MET A 286 -29.92 -19.36 -11.05
N GLY A 287 -30.15 -20.11 -12.12
CA GLY A 287 -31.05 -19.73 -13.21
C GLY A 287 -32.53 -19.69 -12.83
N ASN A 288 -32.96 -20.46 -11.82
CA ASN A 288 -34.36 -20.55 -11.37
C ASN A 288 -34.52 -20.29 -9.86
N LEU A 289 -33.61 -19.50 -9.30
CA LEU A 289 -33.43 -19.41 -7.86
C LEU A 289 -34.66 -18.85 -7.13
N SER A 290 -35.27 -17.79 -7.67
CA SER A 290 -36.48 -17.17 -7.09
C SER A 290 -37.63 -18.18 -7.02
N ASP A 291 -37.89 -18.91 -8.10
CA ASP A 291 -38.98 -19.88 -8.19
C ASP A 291 -38.76 -21.09 -7.28
N LEU A 292 -37.51 -21.60 -7.23
CA LEU A 292 -37.15 -22.71 -6.36
C LEU A 292 -37.28 -22.35 -4.88
N LEU A 293 -36.84 -21.15 -4.50
CA LEU A 293 -37.01 -20.63 -3.14
C LEU A 293 -38.47 -20.43 -2.82
N GLN A 294 -39.25 -19.82 -3.70
CA GLN A 294 -40.68 -19.62 -3.48
C GLN A 294 -41.38 -20.96 -3.28
N LYS A 295 -41.17 -21.94 -4.18
CA LYS A 295 -41.78 -23.27 -4.05
C LYS A 295 -41.40 -23.96 -2.75
N SER A 296 -40.11 -23.96 -2.41
CA SER A 296 -39.62 -24.61 -1.19
C SER A 296 -40.12 -23.91 0.08
N ASN A 297 -40.20 -22.58 0.09
CA ASN A 297 -40.73 -21.80 1.20
C ASN A 297 -42.22 -22.06 1.39
N LYS A 298 -42.98 -22.22 0.30
CA LYS A 298 -44.40 -22.62 0.37
C LYS A 298 -44.57 -23.98 1.04
N GLU A 299 -43.72 -24.96 0.68
CA GLU A 299 -43.73 -26.30 1.30
C GLU A 299 -43.41 -26.24 2.81
N ILE A 300 -42.42 -25.43 3.22
CA ILE A 300 -42.03 -25.26 4.63
C ILE A 300 -43.13 -24.52 5.41
N ALA A 301 -43.69 -23.45 4.86
CA ALA A 301 -44.70 -22.62 5.52
C ALA A 301 -46.00 -23.39 5.81
N GLN A 302 -46.42 -24.27 4.89
CA GLN A 302 -47.62 -25.10 5.07
C GLN A 302 -47.50 -26.11 6.22
N GLN A 303 -46.27 -26.48 6.61
CA GLN A 303 -46.00 -27.46 7.67
C GLN A 303 -45.69 -26.82 9.03
N THR A 304 -45.65 -25.48 9.09
CA THR A 304 -45.12 -24.74 10.25
C THR A 304 -46.11 -23.65 10.72
N SER A 305 -45.61 -22.59 11.36
CA SER A 305 -46.40 -21.57 12.06
C SER A 305 -47.13 -20.62 11.10
N GLU A 306 -48.22 -20.02 11.59
CA GLU A 306 -49.01 -19.01 10.86
C GLU A 306 -48.17 -17.78 10.48
N ILE A 307 -47.15 -17.43 11.28
CA ILE A 307 -46.20 -16.35 10.98
C ILE A 307 -45.39 -16.65 9.71
N LEU A 308 -44.89 -17.88 9.55
CA LEU A 308 -44.15 -18.28 8.35
C LEU A 308 -45.04 -18.30 7.10
N GLN A 309 -46.33 -18.62 7.28
CA GLN A 309 -47.31 -18.55 6.20
C GLN A 309 -47.57 -17.11 5.75
N ILE A 310 -47.52 -16.15 6.65
CA ILE A 310 -47.60 -14.72 6.32
C ILE A 310 -46.32 -14.28 5.59
N ILE A 311 -45.14 -14.59 6.12
CA ILE A 311 -43.85 -14.18 5.55
C ILE A 311 -43.65 -14.72 4.12
N HIS A 312 -43.99 -15.98 3.88
CA HIS A 312 -43.78 -16.65 2.59
C HIS A 312 -44.96 -16.54 1.62
N GLY A 313 -46.02 -15.85 2.02
CA GLY A 313 -47.16 -15.66 1.15
C GLY A 313 -47.94 -16.94 0.84
N THR A 314 -48.19 -17.75 1.87
CA THR A 314 -49.09 -18.90 1.79
C THR A 314 -50.30 -18.77 2.70
N SER A 315 -50.39 -17.67 3.46
CA SER A 315 -51.54 -17.36 4.28
C SER A 315 -52.73 -16.99 3.41
N LYS A 316 -53.93 -17.29 3.89
CA LYS A 316 -55.19 -16.86 3.26
C LYS A 316 -55.33 -15.34 3.21
N MET A 317 -54.57 -14.60 4.02
CA MET A 317 -54.53 -13.13 4.01
C MET A 317 -53.87 -12.55 2.75
N GLU A 318 -53.17 -13.34 1.94
CA GLU A 318 -52.64 -12.87 0.65
C GLU A 318 -53.71 -12.65 -0.43
N GLU A 319 -54.95 -13.09 -0.21
CA GLU A 319 -56.07 -12.81 -1.13
C GLU A 319 -56.48 -11.33 -1.14
N GLU A 320 -55.98 -10.53 -0.19
CA GLU A 320 -56.17 -9.08 -0.13
C GLU A 320 -55.19 -8.36 -1.08
N GLU A 321 -55.69 -7.45 -1.93
CA GLU A 321 -54.88 -6.70 -2.91
C GLU A 321 -53.70 -5.95 -2.26
N GLU A 322 -53.88 -5.51 -1.01
CA GLU A 322 -52.92 -4.74 -0.22
C GLU A 322 -51.74 -5.59 0.29
N ALA A 323 -51.90 -6.92 0.40
CA ALA A 323 -50.83 -7.81 0.88
C ALA A 323 -49.59 -7.79 -0.03
N SER A 324 -49.77 -7.48 -1.32
CA SER A 324 -48.69 -7.30 -2.28
C SER A 324 -47.77 -6.11 -1.95
N LEU A 325 -48.30 -5.06 -1.32
CA LEU A 325 -47.56 -3.83 -0.97
C LEU A 325 -46.61 -4.04 0.22
N TRP A 326 -46.90 -5.02 1.07
CA TRP A 326 -46.13 -5.31 2.30
C TRP A 326 -45.07 -6.40 2.12
N LYS A 327 -44.77 -6.78 0.88
CA LYS A 327 -43.71 -7.76 0.58
C LYS A 327 -42.33 -7.14 0.78
N CYS A 328 -41.43 -7.89 1.41
CA CYS A 328 -40.04 -7.49 1.58
C CYS A 328 -39.30 -7.60 0.24
N HIS A 329 -38.67 -6.50 -0.20
CA HIS A 329 -37.92 -6.44 -1.46
C HIS A 329 -36.42 -6.58 -1.23
N ARG A 330 -35.68 -7.01 -2.26
CA ARG A 330 -34.21 -7.14 -2.19
C ARG A 330 -33.55 -5.81 -1.87
N ARG A 331 -32.55 -5.84 -0.99
CA ARG A 331 -31.81 -4.65 -0.60
C ARG A 331 -30.77 -4.30 -1.66
N ILE A 332 -30.92 -3.14 -2.28
CA ILE A 332 -29.92 -2.60 -3.20
C ILE A 332 -28.71 -2.12 -2.39
N THR A 333 -27.52 -2.59 -2.77
CA THR A 333 -26.24 -2.21 -2.16
C THR A 333 -25.25 -1.82 -3.26
N VAL A 334 -24.22 -1.04 -2.91
CA VAL A 334 -23.14 -0.67 -3.84
C VAL A 334 -22.45 -1.92 -4.40
N LYS A 335 -22.25 -2.93 -3.55
CA LYS A 335 -21.67 -4.22 -3.95
C LYS A 335 -22.54 -4.96 -4.97
N HIS A 336 -23.85 -5.03 -4.73
CA HIS A 336 -24.76 -5.65 -5.69
C HIS A 336 -24.70 -4.96 -7.07
N ALA A 337 -24.61 -3.63 -7.10
CA ALA A 337 -24.46 -2.88 -8.35
C ALA A 337 -23.10 -3.10 -9.03
N GLU A 338 -22.02 -3.18 -8.26
CA GLU A 338 -20.68 -3.55 -8.75
C GLU A 338 -20.71 -4.91 -9.45
N TYR A 339 -21.33 -5.92 -8.83
CA TYR A 339 -21.45 -7.24 -9.43
C TYR A 339 -22.34 -7.25 -10.67
N ALA A 340 -23.50 -6.57 -10.63
CA ALA A 340 -24.36 -6.45 -11.79
C ALA A 340 -23.64 -5.80 -12.99
N PHE A 341 -22.69 -4.90 -12.74
CA PHE A 341 -21.86 -4.31 -13.79
C PHE A 341 -20.79 -5.28 -14.31
N GLN A 342 -20.17 -6.08 -13.43
CA GLN A 342 -19.16 -7.07 -13.82
C GLN A 342 -19.72 -8.21 -14.69
N GLU A 343 -21.02 -8.50 -14.57
CA GLU A 343 -21.73 -9.49 -15.41
C GLU A 343 -22.08 -8.95 -16.82
N LEU A 344 -21.87 -7.66 -17.09
CA LEU A 344 -22.08 -7.12 -18.43
C LEU A 344 -21.06 -7.69 -19.43
N SER A 345 -21.47 -7.80 -20.70
CA SER A 345 -20.53 -8.14 -21.77
C SER A 345 -19.40 -7.10 -21.88
N THR A 346 -18.24 -7.52 -22.39
CA THR A 346 -17.08 -6.64 -22.59
C THR A 346 -17.41 -5.40 -23.42
N GLU A 347 -18.28 -5.53 -24.42
CA GLU A 347 -18.75 -4.40 -25.24
C GLU A 347 -19.57 -3.38 -24.43
N LEU A 348 -20.41 -3.85 -23.51
CA LEU A 348 -21.22 -2.99 -22.66
C LEU A 348 -20.39 -2.36 -21.54
N SER A 349 -19.41 -3.07 -20.99
CA SER A 349 -18.53 -2.52 -19.96
C SER A 349 -17.60 -1.44 -20.52
N GLU A 350 -17.12 -1.58 -21.77
CA GLU A 350 -16.37 -0.54 -22.47
C GLU A 350 -17.21 0.72 -22.74
N ARG A 351 -18.50 0.55 -22.99
CA ARG A 351 -19.44 1.67 -23.23
C ARG A 351 -19.62 2.54 -21.99
N TYR A 352 -19.64 1.94 -20.80
CA TYR A 352 -19.86 2.60 -19.52
C TYR A 352 -18.55 2.80 -18.76
N ARG A 353 -17.59 3.47 -19.41
CA ARG A 353 -16.21 3.61 -18.95
C ARG A 353 -16.10 4.27 -17.57
N LEU A 354 -16.93 5.27 -17.26
CA LEU A 354 -16.89 5.93 -15.95
C LEU A 354 -17.34 4.96 -14.86
N THR A 355 -18.45 4.24 -15.07
CA THR A 355 -18.94 3.24 -14.09
C THR A 355 -17.88 2.18 -13.83
N GLY A 356 -17.23 1.66 -14.88
CA GLY A 356 -16.12 0.71 -14.73
C GLY A 356 -14.92 1.31 -13.98
N THR A 357 -14.57 2.58 -14.26
CA THR A 357 -13.49 3.28 -13.56
C THR A 357 -13.82 3.48 -12.08
N VAL A 358 -15.05 3.88 -11.76
CA VAL A 358 -15.53 4.06 -10.38
C VAL A 358 -15.47 2.75 -9.61
N ILE A 359 -15.93 1.65 -10.20
CA ILE A 359 -15.85 0.31 -9.58
C ILE A 359 -14.40 -0.10 -9.32
N ASN A 360 -13.53 0.02 -10.32
CA ASN A 360 -12.12 -0.35 -10.20
C ASN A 360 -11.38 0.43 -9.11
N TRP A 361 -11.68 1.72 -9.00
CA TRP A 361 -11.06 2.62 -8.01
C TRP A 361 -11.86 2.74 -6.71
N LEU A 362 -13.03 2.10 -6.58
CA LEU A 362 -13.94 2.27 -5.45
C LEU A 362 -13.26 2.11 -4.07
N PRO A 363 -12.37 1.12 -3.85
CA PRO A 363 -11.66 0.98 -2.58
C PRO A 363 -10.79 2.20 -2.24
N VAL A 364 -10.21 2.86 -3.25
CA VAL A 364 -9.38 4.06 -3.07
C VAL A 364 -10.25 5.31 -2.99
N LEU A 365 -11.31 5.41 -3.81
CA LEU A 365 -12.24 6.55 -3.85
C LEU A 365 -12.92 6.80 -2.50
N ARG A 366 -13.18 5.76 -1.71
CA ARG A 366 -13.68 5.85 -0.33
C ARG A 366 -12.83 6.73 0.58
N HIS A 367 -11.55 6.91 0.26
CA HIS A 367 -10.60 7.69 1.07
C HIS A 367 -10.23 9.04 0.45
N VAL A 368 -10.60 9.32 -0.82
CA VAL A 368 -10.27 10.58 -1.51
C VAL A 368 -10.85 11.78 -0.76
N GLY A 369 -12.04 11.65 -0.17
CA GLY A 369 -12.64 12.73 0.62
C GLY A 369 -11.84 13.12 1.87
N SER A 370 -10.93 12.26 2.35
CA SER A 370 -10.04 12.53 3.48
C SER A 370 -8.72 13.21 3.06
N LEU A 371 -8.46 13.36 1.75
CA LEU A 371 -7.26 14.00 1.22
C LEU A 371 -6.99 15.40 1.79
N PRO A 372 -7.97 16.31 1.95
CA PRO A 372 -7.71 17.64 2.53
C PRO A 372 -7.24 17.58 3.99
N ARG A 373 -7.71 16.60 4.77
CA ARG A 373 -7.23 16.38 6.15
C ARG A 373 -5.81 15.86 6.17
N LEU A 374 -5.51 14.91 5.27
CA LEU A 374 -4.16 14.42 5.09
C LEU A 374 -3.19 15.55 4.72
N MET A 375 -3.60 16.46 3.82
CA MET A 375 -2.78 17.62 3.42
C MET A 375 -2.57 18.63 4.55
N ARG A 376 -3.56 18.81 5.43
CA ARG A 376 -3.40 19.59 6.64
C ARG A 376 -2.35 18.97 7.57
N LEU A 377 -2.44 17.66 7.81
CA LEU A 377 -1.49 16.92 8.64
C LEU A 377 -0.07 17.01 8.08
N THR A 378 0.13 16.77 6.78
CA THR A 378 1.46 16.84 6.16
C THR A 378 2.04 18.25 6.20
N LYS A 379 1.21 19.29 5.99
CA LYS A 379 1.64 20.71 6.10
C LYS A 379 2.04 21.08 7.52
N GLU A 380 1.30 20.62 8.52
CA GLU A 380 1.64 20.83 9.93
C GLU A 380 2.94 20.13 10.30
N LEU A 381 3.10 18.85 9.94
CA LEU A 381 4.32 18.08 10.17
C LEU A 381 5.52 18.73 9.49
N THR A 382 5.36 19.14 8.23
CA THR A 382 6.39 19.87 7.49
C THR A 382 6.76 21.17 8.20
N THR A 383 5.79 21.97 8.62
CA THR A 383 6.07 23.22 9.36
C THR A 383 6.80 22.97 10.69
N CYS A 384 6.51 21.85 11.34
CA CYS A 384 7.09 21.50 12.63
C CYS A 384 8.52 20.98 12.54
N TYR A 385 8.83 20.21 11.50
CA TYR A 385 10.09 19.46 11.40
C TYR A 385 11.04 19.97 10.32
N ASN A 386 10.57 20.77 9.36
CA ASN A 386 11.42 21.33 8.30
C ASN A 386 12.58 22.13 8.91
N TYR A 387 13.80 21.78 8.51
CA TYR A 387 15.07 22.31 9.02
C TYR A 387 15.35 22.08 10.53
N LYS A 388 14.52 21.31 11.24
CA LYS A 388 14.62 21.13 12.70
C LYS A 388 15.00 19.72 13.12
N ILE A 389 14.61 18.70 12.35
CA ILE A 389 14.90 17.30 12.65
C ILE A 389 16.04 16.76 11.78
N THR A 390 16.85 15.87 12.35
CA THR A 390 17.88 15.11 11.63
C THR A 390 17.23 13.92 10.89
N SER A 391 17.85 13.44 9.81
CA SER A 391 17.34 12.29 9.06
C SER A 391 17.33 11.01 9.92
N LYS A 392 18.33 10.87 10.80
CA LYS A 392 18.44 9.76 11.76
C LYS A 392 17.34 9.79 12.82
N ASP A 393 17.04 10.96 13.40
CA ASP A 393 15.98 11.08 14.41
C ASP A 393 14.59 10.86 13.82
N ALA A 394 14.35 11.30 12.57
CA ALA A 394 13.10 11.05 11.88
C ALA A 394 12.88 9.56 11.59
N SER A 395 13.96 8.80 11.37
CA SER A 395 13.92 7.37 11.07
C SER A 395 13.83 6.49 12.33
N SER A 396 14.31 6.98 13.48
CA SER A 396 14.35 6.21 14.74
C SER A 396 13.06 6.34 15.56
N ARG A 397 12.38 7.49 15.50
CA ARG A 397 11.12 7.72 16.21
C ARG A 397 9.95 7.16 15.44
N THR A 398 9.09 6.39 16.12
CA THR A 398 7.81 6.00 15.52
C THR A 398 6.88 7.21 15.41
N PHE A 399 5.97 7.15 14.45
CA PHE A 399 4.94 8.16 14.28
C PHE A 399 4.10 8.35 15.56
N GLN A 400 3.80 7.25 16.25
CA GLN A 400 3.00 7.29 17.48
C GLN A 400 3.74 8.00 18.62
N GLU A 401 5.03 7.72 18.81
CA GLU A 401 5.87 8.40 19.81
C GLU A 401 6.00 9.90 19.51
N ALA A 402 6.28 10.25 18.25
CA ALA A 402 6.44 11.65 17.83
C ALA A 402 5.17 12.49 18.05
N TRP A 403 4.00 11.83 18.08
CA TRP A 403 2.71 12.50 18.24
C TRP A 403 2.18 12.51 19.67
N HIS A 404 2.47 11.49 20.49
CA HIS A 404 2.10 11.47 21.92
C HIS A 404 2.67 12.64 22.72
N ASP A 405 3.78 13.23 22.25
CA ASP A 405 4.36 14.46 22.80
C ASP A 405 3.49 15.71 22.59
N ARG A 406 2.38 15.62 21.82
CA ARG A 406 1.50 16.77 21.48
C ARG A 406 0.12 16.66 22.15
N SER A 407 -0.21 17.66 22.95
CA SER A 407 -1.40 17.70 23.83
C SER A 407 -2.74 18.08 23.17
N ASP A 408 -2.90 17.89 21.85
CA ASP A 408 -4.02 18.50 21.09
C ASP A 408 -4.99 17.43 20.52
N GLU A 409 -6.12 17.20 21.21
CA GLU A 409 -7.08 16.12 20.92
C GLU A 409 -7.68 16.18 19.50
N CYS A 410 -7.94 17.38 18.95
CA CYS A 410 -8.49 17.53 17.60
C CYS A 410 -7.53 17.03 16.51
N LYS A 411 -6.22 17.08 16.76
CA LYS A 411 -5.22 16.64 15.78
C LYS A 411 -4.94 15.13 15.86
N LEU A 412 -5.27 14.50 16.99
CA LEU A 412 -5.23 13.04 17.15
C LEU A 412 -6.17 12.33 16.15
N GLN A 413 -7.30 12.96 15.81
CA GLN A 413 -8.25 12.39 14.85
C GLN A 413 -7.72 12.35 13.42
N ASP A 414 -6.97 13.37 12.99
CA ASP A 414 -6.34 13.40 11.66
C ASP A 414 -5.23 12.33 11.55
N VAL A 415 -4.55 12.04 12.67
CA VAL A 415 -3.56 10.95 12.80
C VAL A 415 -4.20 9.57 12.72
N TYR A 416 -5.30 9.34 13.43
CA TYR A 416 -6.05 8.07 13.31
C TYR A 416 -6.61 7.88 11.90
N GLU A 417 -7.07 8.95 11.27
CA GLU A 417 -7.57 8.92 9.91
C GLU A 417 -6.46 8.52 8.93
N PHE A 418 -5.25 9.09 9.05
CA PHE A 418 -4.09 8.64 8.29
C PHE A 418 -3.80 7.15 8.50
N GLY A 419 -3.75 6.70 9.76
CA GLY A 419 -3.42 5.32 10.07
C GLY A 419 -4.43 4.33 9.47
N ARG A 420 -5.71 4.67 9.54
CA ARG A 420 -6.79 3.92 8.87
C ARG A 420 -6.59 3.86 7.36
N ILE A 421 -6.35 4.99 6.71
CA ILE A 421 -6.15 5.05 5.25
C ILE A 421 -4.91 4.23 4.86
N TRP A 422 -3.82 4.33 5.62
CA TRP A 422 -2.61 3.55 5.39
C TRP A 422 -2.87 2.05 5.48
N ASP A 423 -3.49 1.57 6.56
CA ASP A 423 -3.74 0.14 6.76
C ASP A 423 -4.70 -0.45 5.73
N GLU A 424 -5.65 0.36 5.24
CA GLU A 424 -6.57 -0.03 4.19
C GLU A 424 -5.92 0.02 2.79
N LEU A 425 -4.97 0.92 2.51
CA LEU A 425 -4.42 1.11 1.16
C LEU A 425 -2.99 0.61 0.95
N LYS A 426 -2.24 0.24 2.00
CA LYS A 426 -0.82 -0.17 1.89
C LYS A 426 -0.54 -1.29 0.87
N HIS A 427 -1.48 -2.24 0.73
CA HIS A 427 -1.38 -3.32 -0.25
C HIS A 427 -1.53 -2.86 -1.71
N ARG A 428 -2.09 -1.66 -1.92
CA ARG A 428 -2.33 -1.03 -3.24
C ARG A 428 -1.27 0.01 -3.62
N LEU A 429 -0.29 0.30 -2.75
CA LEU A 429 0.78 1.26 -3.03
C LEU A 429 1.66 0.83 -4.21
N LYS A 430 1.66 -0.44 -4.62
CA LYS A 430 2.31 -0.92 -5.85
C LYS A 430 1.74 -0.28 -7.12
N LEU A 431 0.50 0.22 -7.06
CA LEU A 431 -0.12 0.95 -8.17
C LEU A 431 0.43 2.39 -8.29
N ALA A 432 1.11 2.89 -7.25
CA ALA A 432 1.76 4.18 -7.31
C ALA A 432 3.07 4.08 -8.12
N ARG A 433 3.37 5.13 -8.90
CA ARG A 433 4.49 5.17 -9.86
C ARG A 433 5.86 5.43 -9.19
N PHE A 434 6.30 4.58 -8.26
CA PHE A 434 7.60 4.74 -7.58
C PHE A 434 8.41 3.44 -7.54
N GLU A 435 9.70 3.54 -7.90
CA GLU A 435 10.61 2.39 -8.08
C GLU A 435 11.19 1.85 -6.76
N ASP A 436 11.38 2.71 -5.74
CA ASP A 436 12.03 2.33 -4.47
C ASP A 436 11.14 2.68 -3.26
N LEU A 437 10.25 1.76 -2.87
CA LEU A 437 9.54 1.79 -1.58
C LEU A 437 10.18 0.75 -0.63
N PRO A 438 10.19 0.98 0.70
CA PRO A 438 10.76 0.02 1.65
C PRO A 438 10.13 -1.37 1.50
N TYR A 439 10.95 -2.42 1.44
CA TYR A 439 10.49 -3.79 1.22
C TYR A 439 9.35 -4.24 2.17
N PRO A 440 9.37 -3.94 3.49
CA PRO A 440 8.28 -4.30 4.39
C PRO A 440 6.94 -3.62 4.03
N VAL A 441 6.99 -2.41 3.48
CA VAL A 441 5.83 -1.64 3.03
C VAL A 441 5.26 -2.25 1.75
N VAL A 442 6.10 -2.64 0.80
CA VAL A 442 5.69 -3.31 -0.46
C VAL A 442 4.99 -4.65 -0.20
N LYS A 443 5.30 -5.32 0.90
CA LYS A 443 4.60 -6.54 1.33
C LYS A 443 3.30 -6.29 2.10
N GLY A 444 3.01 -5.06 2.51
CA GLY A 444 1.84 -4.72 3.31
C GLY A 444 1.91 -5.24 4.75
N GLU A 445 3.10 -5.56 5.26
CA GLU A 445 3.31 -6.18 6.57
C GLU A 445 3.35 -5.14 7.71
N VAL A 446 3.60 -3.87 7.40
CA VAL A 446 3.80 -2.79 8.39
C VAL A 446 2.48 -2.10 8.71
N SER A 447 2.12 -2.03 10.00
CA SER A 447 0.99 -1.24 10.49
C SER A 447 1.31 0.24 10.53
N ALA A 448 0.31 1.12 10.47
CA ALA A 448 0.53 2.56 10.59
C ALA A 448 1.24 2.96 11.91
N CYS A 449 1.00 2.23 13.00
CA CYS A 449 1.61 2.49 14.30
C CYS A 449 3.13 2.24 14.33
N ASP A 450 3.60 1.33 13.49
CA ASP A 450 5.01 0.91 13.44
C ASP A 450 5.83 1.73 12.43
N LEU A 451 5.19 2.67 11.72
CA LEU A 451 5.87 3.51 10.76
C LEU A 451 6.78 4.53 11.46
N PRO A 452 8.00 4.76 10.96
CA PRO A 452 8.83 5.85 11.43
C PRO A 452 8.20 7.20 11.05
N LEU A 453 8.51 8.25 11.81
CA LEU A 453 8.09 9.61 11.51
C LEU A 453 8.51 10.04 10.10
N ALA A 454 9.68 9.58 9.63
CA ALA A 454 10.17 9.77 8.27
C ALA A 454 9.14 9.33 7.20
N ALA A 455 8.33 8.29 7.47
CA ALA A 455 7.36 7.79 6.49
C ALA A 455 6.22 8.78 6.16
N LEU A 456 5.95 9.73 7.06
CA LEU A 456 4.92 10.77 6.93
C LEU A 456 5.45 12.11 6.41
N LEU A 457 6.77 12.26 6.34
CA LEU A 457 7.41 13.50 5.90
C LEU A 457 7.74 13.37 4.41
N PRO A 458 7.24 14.27 3.53
CA PRO A 458 7.55 14.19 2.11
C PRO A 458 9.04 14.47 1.89
N HIS A 459 9.84 13.48 1.50
CA HIS A 459 11.26 13.63 1.15
C HIS A 459 11.67 12.54 0.16
N SER A 460 12.87 12.64 -0.41
CA SER A 460 13.33 11.80 -1.54
C SER A 460 13.76 10.37 -1.15
N SER A 461 14.07 10.13 0.13
CA SER A 461 14.46 8.81 0.64
C SER A 461 13.30 7.81 0.64
N GLU A 462 13.61 6.53 0.79
CA GLU A 462 12.67 5.41 0.75
C GLU A 462 11.46 5.62 1.67
N TRP A 463 11.69 6.08 2.90
CA TRP A 463 10.60 6.35 3.85
C TRP A 463 9.69 7.50 3.38
N GLY A 464 10.25 8.60 2.90
CA GLY A 464 9.47 9.77 2.46
C GLY A 464 8.55 9.47 1.29
N ARG A 465 8.89 8.47 0.49
CA ARG A 465 8.06 8.01 -0.62
C ARG A 465 6.77 7.32 -0.18
N CYS A 466 6.66 6.88 1.08
CA CYS A 466 5.43 6.28 1.60
C CYS A 466 4.24 7.25 1.55
N ILE A 467 4.38 8.44 2.15
CA ILE A 467 3.33 9.46 2.11
C ILE A 467 3.10 9.98 0.68
N VAL A 468 4.17 10.13 -0.11
CA VAL A 468 4.07 10.58 -1.51
C VAL A 468 3.28 9.57 -2.35
N ALA A 469 3.57 8.28 -2.21
CA ALA A 469 2.87 7.22 -2.93
C ALA A 469 1.39 7.12 -2.50
N LEU A 470 1.09 7.26 -1.20
CA LEU A 470 -0.28 7.24 -0.72
C LEU A 470 -1.10 8.41 -1.28
N VAL A 471 -0.54 9.62 -1.22
CA VAL A 471 -1.19 10.82 -1.75
C VAL A 471 -1.36 10.73 -3.26
N GLN A 472 -0.33 10.25 -3.97
CA GLN A 472 -0.41 10.00 -5.41
C GLN A 472 -1.55 9.03 -5.75
N LEU A 473 -1.70 7.93 -5.01
CA LEU A 473 -2.74 6.94 -5.24
C LEU A 473 -4.15 7.56 -5.13
N LEU A 474 -4.37 8.43 -4.13
CA LEU A 474 -5.63 9.15 -3.95
C LEU A 474 -5.87 10.17 -5.07
N VAL A 475 -4.83 10.90 -5.47
CA VAL A 475 -4.88 11.86 -6.58
C VAL A 475 -5.17 11.16 -7.90
N ASP A 476 -4.55 10.00 -8.15
CA ASP A 476 -4.76 9.20 -9.35
C ASP A 476 -6.18 8.65 -9.41
N ALA A 477 -6.76 8.21 -8.29
CA ALA A 477 -8.15 7.75 -8.24
C ALA A 477 -9.13 8.87 -8.63
N GLN A 478 -8.96 10.08 -8.07
CA GLN A 478 -9.79 11.23 -8.44
C GLN A 478 -9.60 11.62 -9.90
N ASN A 479 -8.35 11.73 -10.35
CA ASN A 479 -8.03 12.13 -11.72
C ASN A 479 -8.52 11.08 -12.74
N ALA A 480 -8.50 9.78 -12.41
CA ALA A 480 -9.05 8.73 -13.25
C ALA A 480 -10.56 8.88 -13.45
N VAL A 481 -11.32 9.23 -12.40
CA VAL A 481 -12.76 9.53 -12.49
C VAL A 481 -13.01 10.75 -13.37
N ILE A 482 -12.23 11.82 -13.21
CA ILE A 482 -12.32 13.03 -14.05
C ILE A 482 -12.02 12.69 -15.52
N ASP A 483 -10.95 11.94 -15.77
CA ASP A 483 -10.54 11.53 -17.12
C ASP A 483 -11.60 10.64 -17.79
N ALA A 484 -12.22 9.73 -17.04
CA ALA A 484 -13.30 8.88 -17.54
C ALA A 484 -14.62 9.63 -17.78
N SER A 485 -14.88 10.71 -17.02
CA SER A 485 -16.09 11.55 -17.19
C SER A 485 -16.06 12.45 -18.43
N ALA A 486 -14.89 12.63 -19.06
CA ALA A 486 -14.65 13.56 -20.16
C ALA A 486 -15.01 15.03 -19.88
N ILE A 487 -15.23 15.42 -18.62
CA ILE A 487 -15.44 16.81 -18.21
C ILE A 487 -14.10 17.54 -18.19
N LYS A 488 -14.08 18.75 -18.77
CA LYS A 488 -12.96 19.69 -18.58
C LYS A 488 -13.08 20.35 -17.22
N THR A 489 -12.11 20.08 -16.35
CA THR A 489 -12.02 20.64 -15.00
C THR A 489 -10.78 21.51 -14.86
N GLU A 490 -10.82 22.45 -13.92
CA GLU A 490 -9.66 23.27 -13.57
C GLU A 490 -8.62 22.43 -12.83
N LYS A 491 -7.35 22.85 -12.92
CA LYS A 491 -6.24 22.21 -12.21
C LYS A 491 -5.93 22.97 -10.93
N ILE A 492 -5.81 22.26 -9.82
CA ILE A 492 -5.46 22.82 -8.51
C ILE A 492 -4.21 22.16 -7.93
N SER A 493 -3.45 22.91 -7.14
CA SER A 493 -2.30 22.41 -6.36
C SER A 493 -2.76 21.60 -5.15
N LEU A 494 -1.94 20.66 -4.68
CA LEU A 494 -2.19 19.92 -3.43
C LEU A 494 -2.28 20.83 -2.19
N ASP A 495 -1.57 21.96 -2.23
CA ASP A 495 -1.53 22.91 -1.11
C ASP A 495 -2.82 23.71 -0.92
N ASP A 496 -3.64 23.83 -1.97
CA ASP A 496 -4.84 24.66 -2.02
C ASP A 496 -6.14 23.84 -2.02
N ILE A 497 -6.05 22.53 -1.73
CA ILE A 497 -7.22 21.64 -1.79
C ILE A 497 -8.16 21.90 -0.62
N ASP A 498 -9.44 22.07 -0.94
CA ASP A 498 -10.53 22.06 0.01
C ASP A 498 -11.47 20.85 -0.19
N GLN A 499 -12.49 20.74 0.67
CA GLN A 499 -13.44 19.63 0.58
C GLN A 499 -14.34 19.70 -0.68
N ALA A 500 -14.50 20.88 -1.28
CA ALA A 500 -15.31 21.08 -2.47
C ALA A 500 -14.59 20.61 -3.74
N ALA A 501 -13.26 20.72 -3.79
CA ALA A 501 -12.44 20.27 -4.90
C ALA A 501 -12.33 18.74 -5.03
N VAL A 502 -12.63 17.98 -3.96
CA VAL A 502 -12.48 16.52 -3.89
C VAL A 502 -13.80 15.78 -3.79
N ILE A 503 -13.79 14.49 -4.11
CA ILE A 503 -14.93 13.57 -3.94
C ILE A 503 -15.42 13.58 -2.48
N PRO A 504 -16.74 13.44 -2.21
CA PRO A 504 -17.28 13.49 -0.84
C PRO A 504 -16.66 12.45 0.11
N ARG A 505 -16.57 12.80 1.40
CA ARG A 505 -16.05 11.89 2.46
C ARG A 505 -16.89 10.63 2.63
N ASP A 506 -18.21 10.76 2.62
CA ASP A 506 -19.11 9.61 2.68
C ASP A 506 -19.62 9.29 1.28
N LEU A 507 -18.78 8.55 0.56
CA LEU A 507 -19.08 8.15 -0.82
C LEU A 507 -20.29 7.22 -0.87
N GLU A 508 -20.45 6.31 0.09
CA GLU A 508 -21.53 5.32 0.08
C GLU A 508 -22.90 5.95 0.33
N ALA A 509 -22.99 6.90 1.26
CA ALA A 509 -24.24 7.63 1.51
C ALA A 509 -24.72 8.42 0.27
N GLY A 510 -23.80 8.89 -0.57
CA GLY A 510 -24.13 9.58 -1.82
C GLY A 510 -24.42 8.65 -3.00
N LEU A 511 -23.73 7.50 -3.07
CA LEU A 511 -23.95 6.51 -4.14
C LEU A 511 -25.29 5.79 -4.00
N LEU A 512 -25.74 5.49 -2.77
CA LEU A 512 -26.94 4.69 -2.56
C LEU A 512 -28.22 5.32 -3.17
N PRO A 513 -28.54 6.62 -2.95
CA PRO A 513 -29.67 7.27 -3.60
C PRO A 513 -29.60 7.25 -5.13
N ILE A 514 -28.39 7.43 -5.69
CA ILE A 514 -28.16 7.39 -7.13
C ILE A 514 -28.42 5.98 -7.67
N LEU A 515 -27.94 4.94 -6.98
CA LEU A 515 -28.21 3.55 -7.36
C LEU A 515 -29.70 3.22 -7.32
N LEU A 516 -30.41 3.66 -6.27
CA LEU A 516 -31.85 3.46 -6.14
C LEU A 516 -32.63 4.15 -7.27
N ALA A 517 -32.25 5.38 -7.63
CA ALA A 517 -32.90 6.13 -8.71
C ALA A 517 -32.72 5.50 -10.11
N ASN A 518 -31.65 4.72 -10.30
CA ASN A 518 -31.33 4.05 -11.57
C ASN A 518 -31.54 2.53 -11.50
N SER A 519 -32.36 2.08 -10.56
CA SER A 519 -32.75 0.68 -10.41
C SER A 519 -34.23 0.53 -10.72
N SER A 520 -34.58 -0.42 -11.57
CA SER A 520 -35.96 -0.78 -11.89
C SER A 520 -36.26 -2.20 -11.43
N TYR A 521 -37.44 -2.36 -10.82
CA TYR A 521 -37.98 -3.66 -10.48
C TYR A 521 -38.81 -4.20 -11.66
N SER A 522 -38.58 -5.44 -12.04
CA SER A 522 -39.43 -6.11 -13.03
C SER A 522 -40.79 -6.45 -12.40
N LEU A 523 -41.88 -6.13 -13.09
CA LEU A 523 -43.24 -6.49 -12.68
C LEU A 523 -43.48 -8.02 -12.71
N LYS A 524 -42.68 -8.77 -13.47
CA LYS A 524 -42.80 -10.24 -13.58
C LYS A 524 -42.06 -10.99 -12.49
N ASP A 525 -40.94 -10.44 -12.02
CA ASP A 525 -40.18 -10.94 -10.89
C ASP A 525 -39.69 -9.73 -10.09
N ALA A 526 -40.43 -9.35 -9.06
CA ALA A 526 -40.10 -8.23 -8.17
C ALA A 526 -38.75 -8.43 -7.46
N ALA A 527 -38.16 -9.62 -7.56
CA ALA A 527 -36.84 -9.94 -7.05
C ALA A 527 -35.71 -9.58 -8.05
N CYS A 528 -36.01 -9.37 -9.34
CA CYS A 528 -35.02 -8.98 -10.34
C CYS A 528 -34.85 -7.45 -10.36
N VAL A 529 -33.65 -6.99 -9.97
CA VAL A 529 -33.26 -5.58 -10.04
C VAL A 529 -32.45 -5.37 -11.30
N GLU A 530 -32.98 -4.59 -12.24
CA GLU A 530 -32.27 -4.16 -13.44
C GLU A 530 -31.70 -2.75 -13.22
N TYR A 531 -30.45 -2.53 -13.63
CA TYR A 531 -29.81 -1.22 -13.53
C TYR A 531 -29.77 -0.52 -14.88
N ASP A 532 -30.28 0.72 -14.92
CA ASP A 532 -30.05 1.61 -16.07
C ASP A 532 -28.65 2.23 -15.94
N PHE A 533 -27.65 1.50 -16.42
CA PHE A 533 -26.25 1.94 -16.39
C PHE A 533 -26.01 3.24 -17.18
N LYS A 534 -26.84 3.54 -18.17
CA LYS A 534 -26.73 4.77 -18.96
C LYS A 534 -27.13 5.98 -18.12
N SER A 535 -28.29 5.93 -17.46
CA SER A 535 -28.73 7.01 -16.56
C SER A 535 -27.84 7.09 -15.31
N LEU A 536 -27.40 5.95 -14.79
CA LEU A 536 -26.45 5.87 -13.69
C LEU A 536 -25.16 6.62 -14.00
N GLU A 537 -24.55 6.38 -15.17
CA GLU A 537 -23.30 7.04 -15.57
C GLU A 537 -23.46 8.58 -15.62
N CYS A 538 -24.58 9.07 -16.16
CA CYS A 538 -24.88 10.50 -16.16
C CYS A 538 -24.97 11.09 -14.74
N GLN A 539 -25.64 10.40 -13.81
CA GLN A 539 -25.74 10.87 -12.42
C GLN A 539 -24.40 10.77 -11.67
N LEU A 540 -23.58 9.75 -11.98
CA LEU A 540 -22.22 9.65 -11.45
C LEU A 540 -21.34 10.80 -11.93
N VAL A 541 -21.49 11.26 -13.18
CA VAL A 541 -20.79 12.46 -13.68
C VAL A 541 -21.15 13.68 -12.83
N ASP A 542 -22.44 13.93 -12.59
CA ASP A 542 -22.89 15.08 -11.81
C ASP A 542 -22.46 14.99 -10.34
N PHE A 543 -22.40 13.79 -9.76
CA PHE A 543 -22.03 13.58 -8.36
C PHE A 543 -20.50 13.58 -8.10
N LEU A 544 -19.72 12.91 -8.96
CA LEU A 544 -18.30 12.64 -8.73
C LEU A 544 -17.36 13.56 -9.52
N ALA A 545 -17.77 14.09 -10.67
CA ALA A 545 -16.89 14.87 -11.54
C ALA A 545 -17.27 16.36 -11.62
N ARG A 546 -18.57 16.67 -11.66
CA ARG A 546 -19.02 18.05 -11.85
C ARG A 546 -18.66 18.94 -10.66
N GLY A 547 -17.97 20.04 -10.95
CA GLY A 547 -17.48 20.97 -9.93
C GLY A 547 -16.25 20.49 -9.16
N ARG A 548 -15.68 19.32 -9.50
CA ARG A 548 -14.41 18.84 -8.93
C ARG A 548 -13.23 19.29 -9.78
N CYS A 549 -12.05 19.35 -9.17
CA CYS A 549 -10.84 19.81 -9.83
C CYS A 549 -9.90 18.65 -10.12
N ARG A 550 -9.12 18.77 -11.19
CA ARG A 550 -7.97 17.90 -11.41
C ARG A 550 -6.85 18.31 -10.45
N ILE A 551 -6.27 17.36 -9.75
CA ILE A 551 -5.25 17.64 -8.73
C ILE A 551 -3.86 17.42 -9.33
N ALA A 552 -2.95 18.37 -9.12
CA ALA A 552 -1.55 18.23 -9.44
C ALA A 552 -0.82 17.41 -8.35
N PRO A 553 -0.04 16.37 -8.69
CA PRO A 553 0.50 15.41 -7.72
C PRO A 553 1.68 15.88 -6.86
N LEU A 554 2.05 17.16 -6.91
CA LEU A 554 3.30 17.63 -6.33
C LEU A 554 3.14 17.98 -4.85
N LEU A 555 3.74 17.17 -3.96
CA LEU A 555 3.95 17.53 -2.57
C LEU A 555 5.23 18.35 -2.40
N SER A 556 5.17 19.40 -1.58
CA SER A 556 6.35 20.16 -1.18
C SER A 556 7.23 19.32 -0.24
N PRO A 557 8.50 19.01 -0.60
CA PRO A 557 9.36 18.19 0.24
C PRO A 557 9.88 18.95 1.46
N ILE A 558 10.16 18.22 2.55
CA ILE A 558 10.90 18.73 3.69
C ILE A 558 12.40 18.74 3.40
N VAL A 559 13.14 19.56 4.14
CA VAL A 559 14.61 19.52 4.16
C VAL A 559 15.06 19.20 5.58
N TYR A 560 15.85 18.14 5.75
CA TYR A 560 16.38 17.77 7.07
C TYR A 560 17.43 18.76 7.55
N LYS A 561 17.67 18.82 8.87
CA LYS A 561 18.75 19.65 9.46
C LYS A 561 20.11 19.30 8.86
N ASP A 562 20.38 18.02 8.66
CA ASP A 562 21.66 17.51 8.16
C ASP A 562 21.85 17.74 6.64
N GLU A 563 20.77 17.96 5.90
CA GLU A 563 20.78 18.24 4.46
C GLU A 563 20.97 19.73 4.15
N VAL A 564 21.01 20.58 5.18
CA VAL A 564 21.35 21.99 5.01
C VAL A 564 22.85 22.10 4.77
N HIS A 565 23.26 21.85 3.53
CA HIS A 565 24.64 22.06 3.12
C HIS A 565 24.96 23.55 3.19
N LEU A 566 25.94 23.89 4.02
CA LEU A 566 26.47 25.25 4.17
C LEU A 566 26.81 25.86 2.80
N MET A 567 27.39 25.07 1.90
CA MET A 567 27.69 25.48 0.52
C MET A 567 26.44 25.93 -0.25
N GLN A 568 25.31 25.21 -0.13
CA GLN A 568 24.07 25.60 -0.80
C GLN A 568 23.48 26.87 -0.18
N LEU A 569 23.57 27.03 1.14
CA LEU A 569 23.14 28.24 1.83
C LEU A 569 23.95 29.45 1.34
N PHE A 570 25.28 29.34 1.26
CA PHE A 570 26.14 30.40 0.73
C PHE A 570 25.90 30.69 -0.75
N LYS A 571 25.76 29.69 -1.61
CA LYS A 571 25.42 29.91 -3.03
C LYS A 571 24.07 30.63 -3.19
N ARG A 572 23.08 30.34 -2.34
CA ARG A 572 21.79 31.06 -2.34
C ARG A 572 21.92 32.48 -1.80
N LEU A 573 22.73 32.67 -0.75
CA LEU A 573 23.04 33.99 -0.21
C LEU A 573 23.73 34.86 -1.25
N GLU A 574 24.79 34.37 -1.90
CA GLU A 574 25.54 35.10 -2.95
C GLU A 574 24.67 35.53 -4.14
N ARG A 575 23.68 34.70 -4.52
CA ARG A 575 22.72 35.02 -5.58
C ARG A 575 21.74 36.13 -5.20
N THR A 576 21.46 36.30 -3.90
CA THR A 576 20.46 37.26 -3.40
C THR A 576 21.11 38.54 -2.88
N VAL A 577 22.23 38.42 -2.17
CA VAL A 577 23.04 39.49 -1.59
C VAL A 577 24.50 39.22 -1.96
N PRO A 578 25.10 40.00 -2.91
CA PRO A 578 26.50 39.87 -3.28
C PRO A 578 27.43 39.84 -2.05
N GLN A 579 28.24 38.79 -1.92
CA GLN A 579 29.16 38.61 -0.80
C GLN A 579 30.60 39.00 -1.19
N ASN A 580 31.34 39.59 -0.25
CA ASN A 580 32.75 39.94 -0.44
C ASN A 580 33.64 38.70 -0.22
N SER A 581 34.59 38.47 -1.14
CA SER A 581 35.56 37.36 -1.04
C SER A 581 36.72 37.63 -0.08
N ALA A 582 36.97 38.90 0.24
CA ALA A 582 38.06 39.35 1.11
C ALA A 582 37.60 40.59 1.90
N PRO A 583 38.20 40.88 3.07
CA PRO A 583 37.83 42.04 3.86
C PRO A 583 38.10 43.32 3.06
N SER A 584 37.04 44.07 2.77
CA SER A 584 37.06 45.25 1.89
C SER A 584 37.67 46.49 2.53
N SER A 585 37.84 46.50 3.86
CA SER A 585 38.28 47.66 4.62
C SER A 585 39.25 47.29 5.76
N VAL A 586 40.19 48.20 6.05
CA VAL A 586 41.15 48.06 7.16
C VAL A 586 40.46 47.84 8.52
N PRO A 587 39.34 48.54 8.85
CA PRO A 587 38.59 48.27 10.08
C PRO A 587 38.03 46.86 10.16
N LEU A 588 37.55 46.29 9.04
CA LEU A 588 37.05 44.91 8.99
C LEU A 588 38.17 43.90 9.19
N THR A 589 39.32 44.09 8.51
CA THR A 589 40.51 43.26 8.73
C THR A 589 40.95 43.31 10.19
N GLN A 590 40.97 44.51 10.79
CA GLN A 590 41.33 44.67 12.20
C GLN A 590 40.30 43.98 13.11
N ALA A 591 39.01 44.17 12.87
CA ALA A 591 37.92 43.58 13.66
C ALA A 591 37.90 42.04 13.62
N LEU A 592 38.25 41.44 12.48
CA LEU A 592 38.41 39.99 12.36
C LEU A 592 39.70 39.52 13.06
N SER A 593 40.79 40.29 12.96
CA SER A 593 42.08 39.92 13.57
C SER A 593 42.20 40.17 15.08
N SER A 594 41.36 41.03 15.67
CA SER A 594 41.45 41.43 17.08
C SER A 594 40.46 40.69 17.98
N ASN A 595 40.93 40.23 19.16
CA ASN A 595 40.19 39.59 20.28
C ASN A 595 38.67 39.45 20.09
N LEU A 596 38.29 38.47 19.27
CA LEU A 596 36.94 37.92 19.20
C LEU A 596 36.59 37.22 20.53
N PRO A 597 35.32 36.87 20.78
CA PRO A 597 34.91 36.25 22.04
C PRO A 597 35.84 35.08 22.37
N HIS A 598 36.53 35.16 23.53
CA HIS A 598 37.47 34.10 23.91
C HIS A 598 36.77 32.81 24.33
N GLU A 599 35.44 32.84 24.51
CA GLU A 599 34.64 31.70 24.92
C GLU A 599 34.10 30.93 23.71
N LEU A 600 34.46 29.64 23.63
CA LEU A 600 34.00 28.71 22.60
C LEU A 600 32.46 28.66 22.51
N ARG A 601 31.77 28.85 23.63
CA ARG A 601 30.30 28.89 23.71
C ARG A 601 29.71 30.00 22.83
N ASP A 602 30.19 31.23 22.99
CA ASP A 602 29.67 32.40 22.27
C ASP A 602 29.90 32.28 20.75
N ILE A 603 31.06 31.73 20.35
CA ILE A 603 31.37 31.47 18.94
C ILE A 603 30.41 30.41 18.38
N THR A 604 30.13 29.36 19.15
CA THR A 604 29.27 28.24 18.71
C THR A 604 27.81 28.69 18.58
N GLU A 605 27.28 29.42 19.56
CA GLU A 605 25.91 29.97 19.51
C GLU A 605 25.73 30.95 18.32
N LEU A 606 26.76 31.75 18.03
CA LEU A 606 26.73 32.66 16.88
C LEU A 606 26.76 31.91 15.54
N LEU A 607 27.58 30.87 15.41
CA LEU A 607 27.75 30.08 14.18
C LEU A 607 26.58 29.15 13.86
N ASP A 608 26.02 28.52 14.89
CA ASP A 608 25.02 27.46 14.72
C ASP A 608 23.59 28.01 14.74
N ASP A 609 23.31 29.06 15.54
CA ASP A 609 21.96 29.60 15.70
C ASP A 609 21.78 30.97 15.02
N SER A 610 22.60 31.96 15.38
CA SER A 610 22.33 33.36 15.02
C SER A 610 22.65 33.69 13.55
N LEU A 611 23.84 33.33 13.05
CA LEU A 611 24.23 33.63 11.68
C LEU A 611 23.41 32.85 10.63
N PRO A 612 23.15 31.53 10.78
CA PRO A 612 22.33 30.80 9.82
C PRO A 612 20.89 31.32 9.76
N ALA A 613 20.31 31.72 10.89
CA ALA A 613 18.99 32.35 10.92
C ALA A 613 19.01 33.69 10.16
N ALA A 614 19.99 34.56 10.44
CA ALA A 614 20.16 35.83 9.73
C ALA A 614 20.32 35.63 8.21
N MET A 615 21.15 34.68 7.77
CA MET A 615 21.34 34.34 6.35
C MET A 615 20.04 33.89 5.67
N ARG A 616 19.22 33.07 6.34
CA ARG A 616 17.92 32.64 5.82
C ARG A 616 16.96 33.82 5.63
N PHE A 617 16.95 34.77 6.56
CA PHE A 617 16.17 36.00 6.42
C PHE A 617 16.72 36.91 5.31
N LEU A 618 18.04 37.01 5.14
CA LEU A 618 18.63 37.75 4.03
C LEU A 618 18.23 37.15 2.67
N ILE A 619 18.26 35.83 2.54
CA ILE A 619 17.82 35.12 1.33
C ILE A 619 16.33 35.37 1.05
N SER A 620 15.49 35.41 2.10
CA SER A 620 14.05 35.60 1.97
C SER A 620 13.67 37.05 1.64
N LEU A 621 14.29 38.02 2.33
CA LEU A 621 13.98 39.44 2.21
C LEU A 621 14.68 40.12 1.02
N ALA A 622 15.80 39.55 0.55
CA ALA A 622 16.61 40.06 -0.56
C ALA A 622 16.82 41.59 -0.50
N PRO A 623 17.45 42.11 0.58
CA PRO A 623 17.63 43.55 0.76
C PRO A 623 18.46 44.16 -0.36
N LYS A 624 18.04 45.33 -0.85
CA LYS A 624 18.72 46.03 -1.95
C LYS A 624 20.01 46.73 -1.54
N ASP A 625 20.11 47.14 -0.27
CA ASP A 625 21.31 47.79 0.27
C ASP A 625 22.19 46.75 0.96
N THR A 626 23.33 46.44 0.35
CA THR A 626 24.28 45.44 0.85
C THR A 626 25.28 46.01 1.86
N GLN A 627 25.32 47.34 2.00
CA GLN A 627 26.22 48.05 2.91
C GLN A 627 25.61 48.29 4.30
N GLU A 628 24.35 47.91 4.50
CA GLU A 628 23.70 47.89 5.81
C GLU A 628 24.53 47.04 6.80
N LEU A 629 24.64 47.50 8.05
CA LEU A 629 25.38 46.78 9.09
C LEU A 629 24.62 45.50 9.47
N LEU A 630 25.34 44.37 9.50
CA LEU A 630 24.75 43.08 9.87
C LEU A 630 24.19 43.10 11.29
N HIS A 631 24.86 43.80 12.21
CA HIS A 631 24.37 43.97 13.58
C HIS A 631 23.00 44.67 13.63
N ALA A 632 22.84 45.80 12.93
CA ALA A 632 21.58 46.54 12.90
C ALA A 632 20.46 45.70 12.26
N PHE A 633 20.77 44.95 11.20
CA PHE A 633 19.82 44.04 10.58
C PHE A 633 19.33 42.96 11.57
N MET A 634 20.25 42.33 12.30
CA MET A 634 19.90 41.30 13.30
C MET A 634 19.09 41.88 14.47
N THR A 635 19.55 42.97 15.09
CA THR A 635 18.91 43.49 16.31
C THR A 635 17.66 44.30 16.03
N GLU A 636 17.67 45.17 15.02
CA GLU A 636 16.58 46.14 14.77
C GLU A 636 15.49 45.57 13.88
N ARG A 637 15.81 44.68 12.91
CA ARG A 637 14.80 44.08 12.01
C ARG A 637 14.33 42.71 12.44
N LEU A 638 15.25 41.85 12.89
CA LEU A 638 14.94 40.47 13.26
C LEU A 638 14.70 40.27 14.76
N ALA A 639 14.97 41.28 15.58
CA ALA A 639 14.87 41.22 17.04
C ALA A 639 15.62 40.02 17.65
N MET A 640 16.79 39.71 17.10
CA MET A 640 17.65 38.61 17.53
C MET A 640 18.97 39.11 18.15
N PRO A 641 19.73 38.25 18.86
CA PRO A 641 21.04 38.61 19.38
C PRO A 641 21.97 39.12 18.26
N GLY A 642 22.62 40.26 18.49
CA GLY A 642 23.53 40.87 17.53
C GLY A 642 24.98 40.40 17.67
N LEU A 643 25.86 40.95 16.82
CA LEU A 643 27.30 40.65 16.90
C LEU A 643 27.91 41.00 18.28
N PRO A 644 28.81 40.16 18.83
CA PRO A 644 29.22 40.23 20.24
C PRO A 644 30.21 41.35 20.56
N THR A 645 31.11 41.70 19.62
CA THR A 645 32.14 42.72 19.86
C THR A 645 31.80 44.05 19.17
N PRO A 646 32.08 45.20 19.81
CA PRO A 646 31.75 46.51 19.25
C PRO A 646 32.49 46.82 17.94
N GLN A 647 33.63 46.15 17.70
CA GLN A 647 34.39 46.26 16.46
C GLN A 647 33.67 45.56 15.31
N LEU A 648 33.10 44.37 15.54
CA LEU A 648 32.28 43.67 14.55
C LEU A 648 30.98 44.42 14.26
N GLN A 649 30.33 44.94 15.31
CA GLN A 649 29.07 45.69 15.19
C GLN A 649 29.15 46.89 14.24
N ARG A 650 30.33 47.54 14.16
CA ARG A 650 30.56 48.75 13.38
C ARG A 650 31.17 48.51 12.00
N SER A 651 31.66 47.30 11.73
CA SER A 651 32.52 47.04 10.56
C SER A 651 31.98 45.95 9.63
N VAL A 652 31.08 45.08 10.10
CA VAL A 652 30.54 43.97 9.30
C VAL A 652 29.23 44.42 8.62
N THR A 653 29.22 44.39 7.29
CA THR A 653 28.02 44.65 6.48
C THR A 653 27.32 43.36 6.08
N LEU A 654 26.12 43.46 5.47
CA LEU A 654 25.41 42.30 4.90
C LEU A 654 26.24 41.57 3.83
N ALA A 655 27.09 42.28 3.10
CA ALA A 655 28.01 41.69 2.12
C ALA A 655 29.16 40.88 2.76
N ASP A 656 29.43 41.06 4.04
CA ASP A 656 30.52 40.39 4.75
C ASP A 656 30.04 39.16 5.55
N THR A 657 28.76 38.79 5.43
CA THR A 657 28.12 37.75 6.26
C THR A 657 28.74 36.36 6.06
N LYS A 658 29.00 35.95 4.80
CA LYS A 658 29.71 34.69 4.49
C LYS A 658 31.14 34.71 5.06
N LEU A 659 31.84 35.82 4.86
CA LEU A 659 33.23 35.99 5.28
C LEU A 659 33.36 35.91 6.81
N LEU A 660 32.44 36.56 7.54
CA LEU A 660 32.38 36.48 9.00
C LEU A 660 32.14 35.04 9.47
N TRP A 661 31.21 34.31 8.85
CA TRP A 661 30.93 32.92 9.22
C TRP A 661 32.15 32.03 9.03
N MET A 662 32.80 32.11 7.85
CA MET A 662 34.01 31.32 7.54
C MET A 662 35.15 31.62 8.53
N PHE A 663 35.31 32.89 8.91
CA PHE A 663 36.34 33.29 9.85
C PHE A 663 36.07 32.78 11.28
N LEU A 664 34.82 32.88 11.75
CA LEU A 664 34.42 32.40 13.07
C LEU A 664 34.51 30.88 13.17
N ASP A 665 34.14 30.12 12.13
CA ASP A 665 34.28 28.67 12.13
C ASP A 665 35.75 28.25 12.14
N HIS A 666 36.60 28.95 11.38
CA HIS A 666 38.04 28.73 11.43
C HIS A 666 38.60 28.93 12.84
N LEU A 667 38.15 29.97 13.56
CA LEU A 667 38.52 30.19 14.96
C LEU A 667 37.95 29.12 15.90
N ARG A 668 36.69 28.70 15.72
CA ARG A 668 36.08 27.61 16.49
C ARG A 668 36.93 26.35 16.39
N CYS A 669 37.30 25.95 15.17
CA CYS A 669 38.12 24.77 14.93
C CYS A 669 39.52 24.90 15.57
N ARG A 670 40.13 26.09 15.58
CA ARG A 670 41.41 26.32 16.25
C ARG A 670 41.31 26.20 17.77
N CYS A 671 40.23 26.73 18.36
CA CYS A 671 39.96 26.59 19.79
C CYS A 671 39.74 25.13 20.18
N LEU A 672 39.00 24.35 19.38
CA LEU A 672 38.79 22.93 19.59
C LEU A 672 40.09 22.12 19.56
N ILE A 673 40.98 22.39 18.59
CA ILE A 673 42.31 21.76 18.54
C ILE A 673 43.14 22.07 19.79
N ARG A 674 43.11 23.31 20.28
CA ARG A 674 43.85 23.70 21.50
C ARG A 674 43.32 23.01 22.77
N SER A 675 42.09 22.49 22.72
CA SER A 675 41.46 21.72 23.80
C SER A 675 41.49 20.20 23.54
N ASP A 676 42.31 19.73 22.58
CA ASP A 676 42.41 18.32 22.17
C ASP A 676 41.09 17.67 21.71
N LEU A 677 40.14 18.47 21.22
CA LEU A 677 38.89 18.00 20.62
C LEU A 677 38.98 17.96 19.09
N ASN A 678 38.21 17.08 18.45
CA ASN A 678 38.17 16.99 16.99
C ASN A 678 37.31 18.15 16.41
N PRO A 679 37.88 19.05 15.59
CA PRO A 679 37.15 20.18 15.02
C PRO A 679 36.19 19.82 13.87
N PHE A 680 36.30 18.61 13.30
CA PHE A 680 35.53 18.18 12.13
C PHE A 680 34.85 16.82 12.35
N GLU A 681 34.29 16.58 13.54
CA GLU A 681 33.52 15.35 13.83
C GLU A 681 32.42 15.07 12.79
N ASP A 682 31.86 16.12 12.18
CA ASP A 682 30.83 16.03 11.14
C ASP A 682 31.34 15.45 9.80
N CYS A 683 32.66 15.40 9.56
CA CYS A 683 33.27 15.01 8.28
C CYS A 683 33.69 13.54 8.19
N GLY A 684 33.37 12.71 9.20
CA GLY A 684 33.69 11.27 9.21
C GLY A 684 35.01 10.92 9.92
N GLU A 685 35.50 9.69 9.71
CA GLU A 685 36.74 9.21 10.32
C GLU A 685 37.96 9.96 9.75
N VAL A 686 38.81 10.46 10.65
CA VAL A 686 40.05 11.15 10.26
C VAL A 686 41.09 10.13 9.85
N ILE A 687 41.45 10.12 8.57
CA ILE A 687 42.51 9.24 8.05
C ILE A 687 43.88 9.80 8.44
N GLU A 688 44.76 8.92 8.94
CA GLU A 688 46.13 9.29 9.31
C GLU A 688 46.93 9.79 8.11
N LEU A 689 47.89 10.67 8.37
CA LEU A 689 48.74 11.22 7.31
C LEU A 689 49.62 10.11 6.70
N PRO A 690 49.72 10.04 5.36
CA PRO A 690 50.55 9.04 4.69
C PRO A 690 52.05 9.27 4.91
N MET A 691 52.48 10.52 5.17
CA MET A 691 53.88 10.90 5.46
C MET A 691 53.99 12.28 6.16
N GLU A 692 55.20 12.67 6.58
CA GLU A 692 55.47 13.99 7.15
C GLU A 692 55.20 15.13 6.13
N LEU A 693 54.60 16.23 6.60
CA LEU A 693 54.27 17.38 5.74
C LEU A 693 55.52 18.03 5.13
N PRO A 694 55.54 18.25 3.79
CA PRO A 694 56.61 18.94 3.09
C PRO A 694 57.00 20.29 3.73
N LYS A 695 58.30 20.61 3.77
CA LYS A 695 58.83 21.86 4.36
C LYS A 695 58.36 23.11 3.61
N GLU A 696 58.06 23.00 2.32
CA GLU A 696 57.62 24.11 1.47
C GLU A 696 56.20 24.59 1.81
N LEU A 697 55.33 23.66 2.21
CA LEU A 697 53.97 23.96 2.67
C LEU A 697 53.96 24.77 3.97
N LYS A 698 55.02 24.64 4.79
CA LYS A 698 55.16 25.39 6.05
C LYS A 698 55.33 26.90 5.82
N ASN A 699 55.93 27.30 4.70
CA ASN A 699 56.14 28.72 4.36
C ASN A 699 54.85 29.43 3.91
N ARG A 700 53.81 28.68 3.53
CA ARG A 700 52.50 29.19 3.07
C ARG A 700 51.36 28.84 4.03
N ARG A 701 51.69 28.54 5.29
CA ARG A 701 50.78 27.99 6.32
C ARG A 701 49.46 28.75 6.45
N SER A 702 49.47 30.09 6.51
CA SER A 702 48.26 30.88 6.76
C SER A 702 47.22 30.75 5.65
N ILE A 703 47.65 30.90 4.40
CA ILE A 703 46.78 30.80 3.22
C ILE A 703 46.31 29.36 3.05
N LEU A 704 47.22 28.39 3.21
CA LEU A 704 46.90 26.98 3.07
C LEU A 704 45.87 26.51 4.12
N MET A 705 45.96 26.99 5.36
CA MET A 705 44.99 26.69 6.42
C MET A 705 43.61 27.25 6.14
N GLU A 706 43.52 28.44 5.54
CA GLU A 706 42.25 29.07 5.14
C GLU A 706 41.60 28.28 3.99
N LYS A 707 42.39 27.93 2.97
CA LYS A 707 41.93 27.17 1.79
C LYS A 707 41.52 25.75 2.13
N LEU A 708 42.32 25.03 2.94
CA LEU A 708 41.95 23.71 3.45
C LEU A 708 40.69 23.76 4.31
N HIS A 709 40.54 24.76 5.17
CA HIS A 709 39.31 24.93 5.96
C HIS A 709 38.08 25.14 5.07
N ALA A 710 38.19 26.01 4.06
CA ALA A 710 37.13 26.25 3.09
C ALA A 710 36.78 24.99 2.29
N PHE A 711 37.78 24.25 1.81
CA PHE A 711 37.58 22.98 1.09
C PHE A 711 36.84 21.95 1.96
N ILE A 712 37.29 21.74 3.21
CA ILE A 712 36.68 20.78 4.13
C ILE A 712 35.21 21.15 4.41
N ARG A 713 34.94 22.43 4.71
CA ARG A 713 33.59 22.88 5.12
C ARG A 713 32.61 23.09 3.98
N LEU A 714 33.07 23.34 2.76
CA LEU A 714 32.19 23.64 1.63
C LEU A 714 32.09 22.47 0.66
N GLU A 715 33.22 21.93 0.21
CA GLU A 715 33.25 20.92 -0.86
C GLU A 715 33.18 19.50 -0.27
N LEU A 716 34.11 19.15 0.62
CA LEU A 716 34.22 17.79 1.17
C LEU A 716 32.98 17.40 2.00
N SER A 717 32.46 18.32 2.81
CA SER A 717 31.23 18.11 3.62
C SER A 717 29.95 18.00 2.77
N SER A 718 29.93 18.59 1.59
CA SER A 718 28.74 18.62 0.73
C SER A 718 28.65 17.43 -0.22
N GLY A 719 29.76 16.74 -0.48
CA GLY A 719 29.80 15.61 -1.41
C GLY A 719 31.02 14.71 -1.19
N PRO A 720 31.16 14.03 -0.04
CA PRO A 720 32.35 13.25 0.28
C PRO A 720 32.64 12.14 -0.74
N ALA A 721 31.61 11.50 -1.28
CA ALA A 721 31.75 10.45 -2.29
C ALA A 721 32.32 10.93 -3.65
N ILE A 722 32.31 12.24 -3.93
CA ILE A 722 32.89 12.80 -5.16
C ILE A 722 34.41 12.82 -5.07
N TYR A 723 34.94 12.99 -3.85
CA TYR A 723 36.37 13.21 -3.59
C TYR A 723 37.05 11.96 -3.01
N GLU A 724 36.32 10.86 -2.86
CA GLU A 724 36.85 9.58 -2.39
C GLU A 724 37.92 9.06 -3.38
N GLY A 725 39.13 8.82 -2.88
CA GLY A 725 40.28 8.43 -3.71
C GLY A 725 40.85 9.49 -4.66
N MET A 726 40.37 10.75 -4.62
CA MET A 726 40.89 11.86 -5.44
C MET A 726 42.12 12.49 -4.79
N GLU A 727 43.13 12.87 -5.57
CA GLU A 727 44.33 13.56 -5.06
C GLU A 727 44.05 15.04 -4.76
N LEU A 728 44.61 15.61 -3.68
CA LEU A 728 44.39 17.02 -3.33
C LEU A 728 44.84 17.97 -4.44
N GLN A 729 45.88 17.61 -5.19
CA GLN A 729 46.36 18.42 -6.32
C GLN A 729 45.34 18.49 -7.47
N GLU A 730 44.53 17.45 -7.68
CA GLU A 730 43.52 17.42 -8.77
C GLU A 730 42.35 18.38 -8.48
N VAL A 731 42.19 18.82 -7.22
CA VAL A 731 41.14 19.77 -6.84
C VAL A 731 41.36 21.13 -7.51
N CYS A 732 42.61 21.57 -7.73
CA CYS A 732 42.88 22.87 -8.35
C CYS A 732 42.56 22.88 -9.87
N ASP A 733 42.58 21.71 -10.51
CA ASP A 733 42.16 21.55 -11.91
C ASP A 733 40.64 21.74 -12.07
N ILE A 734 39.87 21.36 -11.05
CA ILE A 734 38.41 21.52 -11.01
C ILE A 734 38.03 22.92 -10.53
N PHE A 735 38.77 23.44 -9.55
CA PHE A 735 38.47 24.69 -8.85
C PHE A 735 39.74 25.55 -8.75
N PRO A 736 39.91 26.54 -9.66
CA PRO A 736 41.10 27.40 -9.70
C PRO A 736 41.35 28.21 -8.42
N GLU A 737 40.35 28.33 -7.55
CA GLU A 737 40.43 29.03 -6.28
C GLU A 737 41.21 28.27 -5.18
N TYR A 738 41.60 27.03 -5.43
CA TYR A 738 42.47 26.20 -4.57
C TYR A 738 43.84 25.94 -5.19
N ASP A 739 44.38 26.90 -5.97
CA ASP A 739 45.72 26.84 -6.59
C ASP A 739 46.83 26.45 -5.60
N GLU A 740 46.67 26.79 -4.31
CA GLU A 740 47.62 26.40 -3.27
C GLU A 740 47.75 24.88 -3.06
N PHE A 741 46.79 24.08 -3.54
CA PHE A 741 46.84 22.62 -3.45
C PHE A 741 47.75 21.98 -4.50
N SER A 742 48.19 22.73 -5.52
CA SER A 742 49.19 22.26 -6.49
C SER A 742 50.55 21.93 -5.85
N ALA A 743 50.75 22.33 -4.60
CA ALA A 743 51.97 22.08 -3.83
C ALA A 743 51.95 20.74 -3.07
N PHE A 744 50.83 20.00 -3.07
CA PHE A 744 50.78 18.62 -2.58
C PHE A 744 51.27 17.65 -3.64
N ASP A 745 51.86 16.53 -3.20
CA ASP A 745 52.17 15.41 -4.10
C ASP A 745 50.98 14.45 -4.19
N GLY A 746 51.01 13.53 -5.16
CA GLY A 746 49.94 12.55 -5.38
C GLY A 746 49.75 11.52 -4.26
N SER A 747 50.49 11.59 -3.16
CA SER A 747 50.25 10.74 -1.99
C SER A 747 49.16 11.30 -1.06
N PHE A 748 48.87 12.60 -1.14
CA PHE A 748 47.84 13.24 -0.33
C PHE A 748 46.48 13.25 -1.04
N LEU A 749 45.65 12.27 -0.70
CA LEU A 749 44.22 12.25 -1.07
C LEU A 749 43.39 13.31 -0.35
N CYS A 750 42.24 13.68 -0.93
CA CYS A 750 41.26 14.61 -0.35
C CYS A 750 40.78 14.18 1.04
N GLU A 751 40.73 12.87 1.31
CA GLU A 751 40.39 12.31 2.63
C GLU A 751 41.41 12.69 3.72
N HIS A 752 42.66 12.99 3.36
CA HIS A 752 43.67 13.44 4.30
C HIS A 752 43.54 14.94 4.65
N ALA A 753 42.65 15.71 4.02
CA ALA A 753 42.56 17.16 4.19
C ALA A 753 42.38 17.58 5.66
N VAL A 754 41.55 16.84 6.42
CA VAL A 754 41.33 17.08 7.86
C VAL A 754 42.60 16.87 8.68
N ALA A 755 43.35 15.80 8.39
CA ALA A 755 44.60 15.49 9.08
C ALA A 755 45.70 16.51 8.75
N VAL A 756 45.80 16.94 7.49
CA VAL A 756 46.72 17.99 7.04
C VAL A 756 46.40 19.32 7.74
N TRP A 757 45.13 19.72 7.78
CA TRP A 757 44.70 20.94 8.46
C TRP A 757 45.02 20.91 9.96
N THR A 758 44.80 19.77 10.59
CA THR A 758 45.07 19.55 12.03
C THR A 758 46.58 19.61 12.32
N ALA A 759 47.40 18.97 11.50
CA ALA A 759 48.86 18.98 11.64
C ALA A 759 49.43 20.39 11.44
N LEU A 760 48.94 21.16 10.46
CA LEU A 760 49.35 22.55 10.27
C LEU A 760 48.97 23.44 11.46
N ASN A 761 47.86 23.19 12.15
CA ASN A 761 47.48 23.93 13.35
C ASN A 761 48.29 23.56 14.59
N ARG A 762 48.69 22.30 14.75
CA ARG A 762 49.47 21.82 15.91
C ARG A 762 50.95 22.19 15.88
N MET A 763 51.47 22.66 14.74
CA MET A 763 52.86 23.18 14.60
C MET A 763 53.02 24.62 15.14
N GLU A 764 52.13 25.09 16.01
CA GLU A 764 52.13 26.45 16.59
C GLU A 764 53.08 26.57 17.79
#